data_AF-A0A0D7APJ7-F1
#
_entry.id   AF-A0A0D7APJ7-F1
#
_cell.length_a   1.000
_cell.length_b   1.000
_cell.length_c   1.000
_cell.angle_alpha   90.00
_cell.angle_beta   90.00
_cell.angle_gamma   90.00
#
_symmetry.space_group_name_H-M   'P 1'
#
loop_
_entity.id
_entity.type
_entity.pdbx_description
1 polymer ?
#
loop_
_entity_poly.entity_id
_entity_poly.type
_entity_poly.pdbx_seq_one_letter_code
_entity_poly.pdbx_strand_id
1 'polypeptide(L)'
;MISRNQKISAAVSRSGCRLLAPASGTQTGLYKIATGGSSPQGVCSSSSLAIRSHNALSRSSVLPVQSSLFSTATTANATEQGTQVILRARRSPGQTAPHFDKILVANRGEIACRVIRTAKKLGIRTVAVFSDVDRDSLHVKMADEAYCIGPAPSSQSYLRMDKIIDVCRHSGAQVCRYGFLSENAEFSRCLEAEGIVFIGPPASAIVSMGSKRYVSGYHGENQDPDFLFEQARRIGFPVLIKAVHGGGGKGMRTVHTPTAEAFKEALGSAKRESQKSFGNDTVLVEKYIERPRHVEVQVFADTLGNVVSLWERDCSVQRRNQKIIEESPAPGLSPELRAELSRTAVAAAKAVEYVGAGTVEFIFDNDTNEFYFMEMNTRLQVEHPVSEMVTGLDLVEWQLLVAAGNPLPLNQSSIPLVGHSFEVRIYAENPRNNFLPDSGALAYLSTPAPSHVFADTYSSSDLIYSPSDDYIPAAPSSSLNVVPAVRLEQGFAANSQIGVFYDPMIAKLIVHGRDRTEALRLLRKALDEYHVVGVSTNVEFLRTLAGHQSFIAGGVETGFIQKYFNELFPAMAEPPAEVFAKAALFLSLRAASKNVTQQLGEVRSPWETLGARRFGGDVHERVIVLKSDIPDSEPVTVRVRHAAPGHFDVRVVTNGEETQFPLVPAQLASATTLSVTLNDQLSETTVVVQVPPPHVPASMEPNAMERLHIWHNGQKRTVFVPPPSWKLSLGSDVLNAHKGALKAPMPSLVVDVCVQVGDLVEKNQAVVVLESMKTETVLRAHSTGIVRAVRCSKGEMVEEGKELVDIE
;
A
#
# COMPACT_ATOMS: atom_id res chain seq x y z
N MET A 1 5.56 1.99 -69.30
CA MET A 1 5.29 3.20 -70.12
C MET A 1 4.67 4.23 -69.18
N ILE A 2 5.44 5.24 -68.73
CA ILE A 2 5.41 6.65 -69.22
C ILE A 2 4.03 7.28 -68.92
N SER A 3 3.81 8.37 -68.14
CA SER A 3 4.69 9.45 -67.65
C SER A 3 3.99 10.31 -66.54
N ARG A 4 4.77 10.71 -65.52
CA ARG A 4 4.95 12.05 -64.88
C ARG A 4 3.79 13.05 -64.61
N ASN A 5 3.67 13.37 -63.30
CA ASN A 5 3.72 14.67 -62.58
C ASN A 5 2.95 15.93 -63.06
N GLN A 6 2.11 16.50 -62.18
CA GLN A 6 2.42 17.74 -61.41
C GLN A 6 1.35 18.09 -60.34
N LYS A 7 1.80 18.86 -59.33
CA LYS A 7 1.23 19.22 -58.01
C LYS A 7 0.04 20.19 -58.05
N ILE A 8 -0.82 20.21 -57.00
CA ILE A 8 -0.94 21.29 -55.98
C ILE A 8 -2.08 21.00 -54.97
N SER A 9 -1.68 21.03 -53.69
CA SER A 9 -2.36 21.33 -52.41
C SER A 9 -3.87 21.64 -52.35
N ALA A 10 -4.58 20.93 -51.46
CA ALA A 10 -5.60 21.49 -50.56
C ALA A 10 -5.84 20.54 -49.37
N ALA A 11 -5.24 20.83 -48.21
CA ALA A 11 -5.51 20.14 -46.94
C ALA A 11 -6.46 21.00 -46.09
N VAL A 12 -7.57 20.39 -45.68
CA VAL A 12 -8.63 20.97 -44.84
C VAL A 12 -8.16 20.99 -43.39
N SER A 13 -8.10 22.20 -42.82
CA SER A 13 -7.92 22.45 -41.39
C SER A 13 -9.22 22.16 -40.64
N ARG A 14 -9.16 21.41 -39.52
CA ARG A 14 -10.14 21.51 -38.44
C ARG A 14 -9.39 21.71 -37.12
N SER A 15 -9.75 22.80 -36.47
CA SER A 15 -9.19 23.38 -35.26
C SER A 15 -10.05 22.99 -34.05
N GLY A 16 -9.46 22.96 -32.85
CA GLY A 16 -10.25 22.75 -31.63
C GLY A 16 -9.52 22.74 -30.28
N CYS A 17 -8.46 23.52 -30.06
CA CYS A 17 -8.03 23.86 -28.69
C CYS A 17 -7.31 25.23 -28.68
N ARG A 18 -7.94 26.24 -28.06
CA ARG A 18 -7.35 27.57 -27.84
C ARG A 18 -7.43 27.88 -26.35
N LEU A 19 -6.28 27.87 -25.69
CA LEU A 19 -6.09 28.50 -24.37
C LEU A 19 -6.11 30.03 -24.56
N LEU A 20 -6.98 30.70 -23.83
CA LEU A 20 -7.08 32.16 -23.77
C LEU A 20 -6.10 32.69 -22.71
N ALA A 21 -5.15 33.54 -23.13
CA ALA A 21 -4.27 34.30 -22.23
C ALA A 21 -4.95 35.60 -21.75
N PRO A 22 -4.83 36.02 -20.48
CA PRO A 22 -5.34 37.31 -20.03
C PRO A 22 -4.30 38.42 -20.24
N ALA A 23 -4.78 39.56 -20.71
CA ALA A 23 -4.02 40.80 -20.93
C ALA A 23 -3.67 41.51 -19.61
N SER A 24 -2.45 42.00 -19.51
CA SER A 24 -1.92 42.79 -18.39
C SER A 24 -2.39 44.25 -18.47
N GLY A 25 -3.22 44.66 -17.52
CA GLY A 25 -3.56 46.06 -17.25
C GLY A 25 -3.03 46.46 -15.89
N THR A 26 -2.08 47.40 -15.87
CA THR A 26 -1.47 48.01 -14.69
C THR A 26 -2.44 49.00 -14.03
N GLN A 27 -2.76 48.79 -12.75
CA GLN A 27 -3.18 49.87 -11.85
C GLN A 27 -2.58 49.68 -10.46
N THR A 28 -1.68 50.59 -10.11
CA THR A 28 -1.05 50.78 -8.82
C THR A 28 -2.02 51.52 -7.89
N GLY A 29 -2.40 50.89 -6.78
CA GLY A 29 -3.18 51.49 -5.70
C GLY A 29 -2.45 51.37 -4.37
N LEU A 30 -1.86 52.48 -3.92
CA LEU A 30 -1.27 52.67 -2.59
C LEU A 30 -2.34 52.63 -1.50
N TYR A 31 -2.14 51.82 -0.45
CA TYR A 31 -2.70 52.09 0.87
C TYR A 31 -1.67 51.82 1.98
N LYS A 32 -1.26 52.90 2.64
CA LYS A 32 -0.53 52.91 3.92
C LYS A 32 -1.50 52.49 5.04
N ILE A 33 -1.08 51.58 5.91
CA ILE A 33 -1.67 51.39 7.23
C ILE A 33 -0.59 51.66 8.27
N ALA A 34 -0.92 52.56 9.20
CA ALA A 34 -0.14 52.93 10.36
C ALA A 34 -0.32 51.90 11.47
N THR A 35 0.76 51.56 12.17
CA THR A 35 0.72 50.87 13.47
C THR A 35 1.64 51.58 14.44
N GLY A 36 1.06 52.07 15.54
CA GLY A 36 1.78 52.63 16.67
C GLY A 36 1.46 51.87 17.95
N GLY A 37 2.48 51.75 18.81
CA GLY A 37 2.41 51.40 20.24
C GLY A 37 2.04 49.96 20.56
N SER A 38 2.56 49.28 21.58
CA SER A 38 3.42 49.68 22.69
C SER A 38 3.75 48.40 23.47
N SER A 39 5.00 48.28 23.93
CA SER A 39 5.46 47.35 24.97
C SER A 39 4.94 47.79 26.36
N PRO A 40 5.02 46.95 27.43
CA PRO A 40 6.27 46.77 28.23
C PRO A 40 6.47 45.35 28.84
N GLN A 41 7.71 44.85 28.88
CA GLN A 41 8.60 44.63 30.05
C GLN A 41 8.17 43.63 31.14
N GLY A 42 9.12 42.78 31.57
CA GLY A 42 9.03 41.93 32.77
C GLY A 42 9.99 40.74 32.75
N VAL A 43 11.31 40.94 32.82
CA VAL A 43 12.18 40.70 34.01
C VAL A 43 12.70 39.26 34.14
N CYS A 44 14.01 39.22 34.31
CA CYS A 44 14.93 38.08 34.37
C CYS A 44 15.06 37.55 35.81
N SER A 45 15.30 36.24 35.99
CA SER A 45 16.12 35.74 37.09
C SER A 45 16.72 34.37 36.77
N SER A 46 18.05 34.36 36.74
CA SER A 46 18.95 33.21 36.69
C SER A 46 19.01 32.45 38.02
N SER A 47 19.24 31.14 37.96
CA SER A 47 19.99 30.43 39.02
C SER A 47 20.68 29.19 38.46
N SER A 48 22.00 29.24 38.49
CA SER A 48 22.98 28.18 38.27
C SER A 48 23.06 27.21 39.45
N LEU A 49 23.25 25.91 39.18
CA LEU A 49 23.94 25.02 40.11
C LEU A 49 24.66 23.89 39.36
N ALA A 50 25.97 23.88 39.49
CA ALA A 50 26.86 22.79 39.10
C ALA A 50 27.10 21.86 40.29
N ILE A 51 27.20 20.54 40.10
CA ILE A 51 27.94 19.62 40.99
C ILE A 51 28.52 18.44 40.15
N ARG A 52 29.86 18.44 40.14
CA ARG A 52 30.87 17.37 40.23
C ARG A 52 30.72 16.00 39.55
N SER A 53 31.77 15.78 38.75
CA SER A 53 32.46 14.58 38.28
C SER A 53 32.98 13.59 39.34
N HIS A 54 33.15 12.33 38.92
CA HIS A 54 34.23 11.43 39.38
C HIS A 54 34.91 10.70 38.20
N ASN A 55 36.25 10.68 38.25
CA ASN A 55 37.25 9.97 37.42
C ASN A 55 37.09 8.42 37.56
N ALA A 56 37.72 7.51 36.78
CA ALA A 56 39.10 7.52 36.30
C ALA A 56 39.44 6.33 35.35
N LEU A 57 40.56 6.49 34.60
CA LEU A 57 41.58 5.49 34.15
C LEU A 57 41.20 4.50 33.01
N SER A 58 42.05 4.14 32.03
CA SER A 58 43.46 4.42 31.71
C SER A 58 43.82 4.03 30.25
N ARG A 59 44.92 4.63 29.76
CA ARG A 59 45.69 4.53 28.49
C ARG A 59 46.01 3.08 28.03
N SER A 60 46.33 2.78 26.75
CA SER A 60 47.52 3.21 25.98
C SER A 60 47.50 2.74 24.49
N SER A 61 47.77 3.61 23.49
CA SER A 61 48.99 3.69 22.61
C SER A 61 49.05 2.63 21.46
N VAL A 62 49.40 2.86 20.17
CA VAL A 62 50.39 3.72 19.45
C VAL A 62 50.01 3.89 17.94
N LEU A 63 50.47 5.01 17.37
CA LEU A 63 50.52 5.64 16.01
C LEU A 63 51.10 4.80 14.82
N PRO A 64 51.21 5.28 13.54
CA PRO A 64 51.15 6.68 13.04
C PRO A 64 50.43 6.97 11.69
N VAL A 65 50.08 8.25 11.46
CA VAL A 65 49.84 8.83 10.13
C VAL A 65 50.65 10.12 10.00
N GLN A 66 51.25 10.30 8.82
CA GLN A 66 52.20 11.34 8.43
C GLN A 66 51.57 12.75 8.31
N SER A 67 52.41 13.73 8.64
CA SER A 67 52.41 15.17 8.28
C SER A 67 52.03 15.43 6.81
N SER A 68 51.44 16.53 6.34
CA SER A 68 51.53 17.99 6.59
C SER A 68 50.49 18.63 5.62
N LEU A 69 49.86 19.79 5.82
CA LEU A 69 50.39 21.16 5.87
C LEU A 69 49.26 22.08 6.37
N PHE A 70 49.58 22.95 7.32
CA PHE A 70 48.74 24.06 7.78
C PHE A 70 48.82 25.22 6.79
N SER A 71 47.67 25.81 6.45
CA SER A 71 47.59 27.21 6.01
C SER A 71 46.89 28.01 7.11
N THR A 72 47.53 29.12 7.49
CA THR A 72 47.20 29.99 8.61
C THR A 72 45.92 30.81 8.36
N ALA A 73 44.93 30.69 9.24
CA ALA A 73 43.80 31.60 9.31
C ALA A 73 43.97 32.54 10.51
N THR A 74 44.12 33.83 10.20
CA THR A 74 44.18 34.94 11.14
C THR A 74 42.82 35.15 11.79
N THR A 75 42.81 35.23 13.12
CA THR A 75 41.66 35.58 13.96
C THR A 75 41.30 37.06 13.81
N ALA A 76 40.01 37.34 13.57
CA ALA A 76 39.41 38.63 13.87
C ALA A 76 38.00 38.39 14.45
N ASN A 77 37.84 38.74 15.73
CA ASN A 77 36.56 38.80 16.42
C ASN A 77 35.79 40.05 15.96
N ALA A 78 34.52 39.89 15.60
CA ALA A 78 33.53 40.96 15.67
C ALA A 78 32.13 40.37 15.92
N THR A 79 31.57 40.76 17.07
CA THR A 79 30.20 40.60 17.53
C THR A 79 29.21 41.34 16.63
N GLU A 80 28.15 40.67 16.19
CA GLU A 80 26.80 41.25 16.06
C GLU A 80 25.75 40.15 15.82
N GLN A 81 24.69 40.15 16.65
CA GLN A 81 23.52 39.31 16.50
C GLN A 81 22.67 39.86 15.35
N GLY A 82 22.53 39.08 14.28
CA GLY A 82 21.64 39.38 13.16
C GLY A 82 21.14 38.07 12.55
N THR A 83 19.83 37.99 12.33
CA THR A 83 19.14 36.92 11.61
C THR A 83 19.89 36.57 10.32
N GLN A 84 20.60 35.44 10.30
CA GLN A 84 21.22 34.93 9.08
C GLN A 84 20.12 34.35 8.18
N VAL A 85 19.59 35.20 7.29
CA VAL A 85 19.09 34.71 6.02
C VAL A 85 20.29 34.06 5.33
N ILE A 86 20.24 32.74 5.13
CA ILE A 86 21.25 32.02 4.34
C ILE A 86 21.10 32.49 2.89
N LEU A 87 21.73 33.60 2.55
CA LEU A 87 21.99 34.00 1.18
C LEU A 87 22.96 32.98 0.59
N ARG A 88 22.42 31.97 -0.12
CA ARG A 88 23.22 31.01 -0.89
C ARG A 88 24.09 31.81 -1.85
N ALA A 89 25.41 31.75 -1.65
CA ALA A 89 26.38 32.32 -2.57
C ALA A 89 26.13 31.79 -3.99
N ARG A 90 26.05 32.68 -4.99
CA ARG A 90 25.96 32.29 -6.41
C ARG A 90 27.17 31.43 -6.75
N ARG A 91 26.96 30.14 -6.97
CA ARG A 91 27.98 29.19 -7.40
C ARG A 91 28.31 29.38 -8.89
N SER A 92 29.53 29.04 -9.25
CA SER A 92 29.99 28.98 -10.64
C SER A 92 29.13 28.00 -11.45
N PRO A 93 28.78 28.31 -12.71
CA PRO A 93 28.04 27.38 -13.57
C PRO A 93 28.81 26.05 -13.71
N GLY A 94 28.17 24.93 -13.38
CA GLY A 94 28.71 23.57 -13.61
C GLY A 94 29.15 22.76 -12.38
N GLN A 95 29.10 23.31 -11.15
CA GLN A 95 29.33 22.52 -9.93
C GLN A 95 28.00 22.07 -9.31
N THR A 96 27.81 20.75 -9.16
CA THR A 96 26.66 20.18 -8.47
C THR A 96 26.68 20.57 -6.99
N ALA A 97 25.51 20.91 -6.46
CA ALA A 97 25.35 21.11 -5.04
C ALA A 97 25.52 19.78 -4.28
N PRO A 98 26.25 19.78 -3.15
CA PRO A 98 26.35 18.59 -2.32
C PRO A 98 24.96 18.22 -1.81
N HIS A 99 24.76 16.92 -1.56
CA HIS A 99 23.56 16.43 -0.89
C HIS A 99 23.47 16.96 0.55
N PHE A 100 22.27 16.85 1.11
CA PHE A 100 22.01 17.14 2.51
C PHE A 100 22.76 16.18 3.43
N ASP A 101 23.12 16.64 4.62
CA ASP A 101 23.79 15.83 5.64
C ASP A 101 22.79 15.01 6.47
N LYS A 102 21.57 15.51 6.62
CA LYS A 102 20.53 14.91 7.47
C LYS A 102 19.12 15.21 6.97
N ILE A 103 18.31 14.15 6.82
CA ILE A 103 16.91 14.18 6.38
C ILE A 103 15.96 13.67 7.47
N LEU A 104 14.84 14.36 7.64
CA LEU A 104 13.69 13.85 8.37
C LEU A 104 12.67 13.20 7.42
N VAL A 105 12.20 12.01 7.77
CA VAL A 105 11.16 11.27 7.04
C VAL A 105 9.86 11.36 7.83
N ALA A 106 8.98 12.28 7.44
CA ALA A 106 7.67 12.52 8.05
C ALA A 106 6.61 11.53 7.54
N ASN A 107 6.90 10.23 7.67
CA ASN A 107 6.01 9.15 7.27
C ASN A 107 6.33 7.86 8.06
N ARG A 108 5.58 6.78 7.78
CA ARG A 108 5.73 5.45 8.40
C ARG A 108 5.70 4.33 7.37
N GLY A 109 5.82 3.09 7.85
CA GLY A 109 5.61 1.89 7.04
C GLY A 109 6.62 1.74 5.90
N GLU A 110 6.20 1.06 4.82
CA GLU A 110 7.10 0.70 3.71
C GLU A 110 7.76 1.92 3.06
N ILE A 111 7.01 3.01 2.89
CA ILE A 111 7.51 4.21 2.21
C ILE A 111 8.58 4.94 3.04
N ALA A 112 8.49 4.90 4.38
CA ALA A 112 9.55 5.43 5.22
C ALA A 112 10.84 4.59 5.07
N CYS A 113 10.71 3.25 5.06
CA CYS A 113 11.82 2.34 4.78
C CYS A 113 12.44 2.59 3.40
N ARG A 114 11.61 2.77 2.36
CA ARG A 114 12.03 3.09 0.98
C ARG A 114 12.91 4.34 0.92
N VAL A 115 12.53 5.40 1.64
CA VAL A 115 13.30 6.65 1.68
C VAL A 115 14.60 6.49 2.43
N ILE A 116 14.54 5.85 3.60
CA ILE A 116 15.73 5.61 4.45
C ILE A 116 16.77 4.80 3.67
N ARG A 117 16.35 3.81 2.86
CA ARG A 117 17.28 3.04 2.01
C ARG A 117 18.05 3.93 1.02
N THR A 118 17.36 4.80 0.29
CA THR A 118 18.05 5.73 -0.63
C THR A 118 18.91 6.74 0.11
N ALA A 119 18.43 7.31 1.21
CA ALA A 119 19.23 8.23 2.01
C ALA A 119 20.53 7.58 2.51
N LYS A 120 20.46 6.33 3.00
CA LYS A 120 21.64 5.55 3.41
C LYS A 120 22.57 5.22 2.24
N LYS A 121 22.02 4.85 1.08
CA LYS A 121 22.80 4.65 -0.17
C LYS A 121 23.63 5.89 -0.52
N LEU A 122 23.08 7.09 -0.28
CA LEU A 122 23.71 8.37 -0.55
C LEU A 122 24.56 8.92 0.62
N GLY A 123 24.67 8.18 1.73
CA GLY A 123 25.42 8.63 2.92
C GLY A 123 24.75 9.73 3.74
N ILE A 124 23.44 9.96 3.56
CA ILE A 124 22.66 10.98 4.27
C ILE A 124 22.13 10.39 5.59
N ARG A 125 22.33 11.08 6.71
CA ARG A 125 21.79 10.65 8.01
C ARG A 125 20.26 10.77 8.05
N THR A 126 19.61 9.82 8.70
CA THR A 126 18.16 9.66 8.65
C THR A 126 17.50 9.84 10.02
N VAL A 127 16.44 10.64 10.05
CA VAL A 127 15.59 10.87 11.22
C VAL A 127 14.18 10.36 10.91
N ALA A 128 13.69 9.40 11.68
CA ALA A 128 12.31 8.95 11.63
C ALA A 128 11.44 9.62 12.69
N VAL A 129 10.14 9.68 12.42
CA VAL A 129 9.12 10.00 13.44
C VAL A 129 8.17 8.83 13.62
N PHE A 130 7.67 8.65 14.84
CA PHE A 130 6.77 7.53 15.17
C PHE A 130 5.66 7.90 16.14
N SER A 131 4.50 7.28 15.98
CA SER A 131 3.45 7.27 17.01
C SER A 131 3.73 6.19 18.06
N ASP A 132 3.06 6.23 19.21
CA ASP A 132 3.29 5.25 20.29
C ASP A 132 3.17 3.78 19.84
N VAL A 133 2.26 3.48 18.91
CA VAL A 133 2.07 2.12 18.36
C VAL A 133 3.10 1.73 17.29
N ASP A 134 3.85 2.71 16.75
CA ASP A 134 4.88 2.49 15.74
C ASP A 134 6.28 2.36 16.34
N ARG A 135 6.42 2.40 17.67
CA ARG A 135 7.72 2.37 18.38
C ARG A 135 8.64 1.24 17.91
N ASP A 136 8.08 0.08 17.61
CA ASP A 136 8.83 -1.11 17.17
C ASP A 136 8.76 -1.35 15.65
N SER A 137 8.22 -0.40 14.89
CA SER A 137 8.10 -0.50 13.43
C SER A 137 9.47 -0.52 12.73
N LEU A 138 9.48 -1.09 11.52
CA LEU A 138 10.72 -1.31 10.77
C LEU A 138 11.45 0.01 10.46
N HIS A 139 10.73 1.06 10.07
CA HIS A 139 11.35 2.36 9.72
C HIS A 139 12.03 3.02 10.92
N VAL A 140 11.51 2.83 12.14
CA VAL A 140 12.14 3.32 13.39
C VAL A 140 13.47 2.63 13.62
N LYS A 141 13.50 1.30 13.45
CA LYS A 141 14.71 0.48 13.58
C LYS A 141 15.74 0.77 12.47
N MET A 142 15.28 1.21 11.30
CA MET A 142 16.14 1.50 10.16
C MET A 142 16.77 2.89 10.21
N ALA A 143 16.14 3.88 10.84
CA ALA A 143 16.65 5.25 10.91
C ALA A 143 17.83 5.37 11.89
N ASP A 144 18.64 6.42 11.71
CA ASP A 144 19.79 6.68 12.61
C ASP A 144 19.34 7.38 13.90
N GLU A 145 18.25 8.16 13.83
CA GLU A 145 17.55 8.76 14.97
C GLU A 145 16.04 8.58 14.80
N ALA A 146 15.30 8.49 15.90
CA ALA A 146 13.84 8.40 15.85
C ALA A 146 13.18 9.12 17.03
N TYR A 147 12.10 9.86 16.74
CA TYR A 147 11.40 10.70 17.73
C TYR A 147 9.91 10.36 17.81
N CYS A 148 9.38 10.22 19.03
CA CYS A 148 7.95 10.02 19.24
C CYS A 148 7.20 11.34 19.00
N ILE A 149 6.14 11.29 18.21
CA ILE A 149 5.28 12.42 17.86
C ILE A 149 3.86 12.28 18.45
N GLY A 150 3.65 11.35 19.39
CA GLY A 150 2.44 11.24 20.18
C GLY A 150 1.63 9.95 19.93
N PRO A 151 0.32 9.97 20.23
CA PRO A 151 -0.49 8.75 20.29
C PRO A 151 -0.84 8.19 18.91
N ALA A 152 -1.45 7.01 18.91
CA ALA A 152 -1.72 6.20 17.72
C ALA A 152 -2.55 6.88 16.60
N PRO A 153 -3.58 7.71 16.87
CA PRO A 153 -4.32 8.35 15.79
C PRO A 153 -3.47 9.35 14.99
N SER A 154 -3.46 9.22 13.66
CA SER A 154 -2.65 10.09 12.80
C SER A 154 -2.97 11.58 12.95
N SER A 155 -4.23 11.94 13.25
CA SER A 155 -4.67 13.31 13.56
C SER A 155 -3.96 13.94 14.77
N GLN A 156 -3.44 13.11 15.67
CA GLN A 156 -2.74 13.53 16.88
C GLN A 156 -1.21 13.29 16.81
N SER A 157 -0.73 12.65 15.74
CA SER A 157 0.67 12.32 15.48
C SER A 157 1.12 12.78 14.09
N TYR A 158 1.04 11.94 13.06
CA TYR A 158 1.61 12.22 11.73
C TYR A 158 1.01 13.41 10.98
N LEU A 159 -0.18 13.89 11.37
CA LEU A 159 -0.82 15.10 10.83
C LEU A 159 -0.52 16.35 11.67
N ARG A 160 0.24 16.24 12.77
CA ARG A 160 0.61 17.36 13.63
C ARG A 160 1.86 18.05 13.11
N MET A 161 1.63 19.06 12.27
CA MET A 161 2.67 19.91 11.65
C MET A 161 3.63 20.49 12.70
N ASP A 162 3.11 20.99 13.81
CA ASP A 162 3.87 21.57 14.92
C ASP A 162 4.89 20.58 15.48
N LYS A 163 4.47 19.35 15.77
CA LYS A 163 5.36 18.32 16.31
C LYS A 163 6.45 17.92 15.33
N ILE A 164 6.12 17.82 14.03
CA ILE A 164 7.10 17.44 13.00
C ILE A 164 8.15 18.54 12.84
N ILE A 165 7.73 19.81 12.80
CA ILE A 165 8.63 20.97 12.71
C ILE A 165 9.54 21.02 13.95
N ASP A 166 9.00 20.79 15.14
CA ASP A 166 9.80 20.73 16.35
C ASP A 166 10.85 19.63 16.29
N VAL A 167 10.53 18.43 15.79
CA VAL A 167 11.54 17.37 15.61
C VAL A 167 12.60 17.77 14.57
N CYS A 168 12.22 18.43 13.47
CA CYS A 168 13.21 18.96 12.51
C CYS A 168 14.21 19.89 13.20
N ARG A 169 13.73 20.81 14.04
CA ARG A 169 14.58 21.74 14.82
C ARG A 169 15.51 20.99 15.77
N HIS A 170 14.98 20.07 16.57
CA HIS A 170 15.75 19.34 17.58
C HIS A 170 16.80 18.41 16.98
N SER A 171 16.45 17.73 15.89
CA SER A 171 17.36 16.79 15.20
C SER A 171 18.39 17.48 14.30
N GLY A 172 18.14 18.74 13.92
CA GLY A 172 18.95 19.48 12.95
C GLY A 172 18.79 18.96 11.53
N ALA A 173 17.63 18.38 11.19
CA ALA A 173 17.34 17.95 9.83
C ALA A 173 17.24 19.17 8.91
N GLN A 174 18.00 19.16 7.82
CA GLN A 174 18.04 20.25 6.84
C GLN A 174 16.86 20.18 5.85
N VAL A 175 16.27 18.99 5.75
CA VAL A 175 15.30 18.65 4.73
C VAL A 175 14.27 17.68 5.29
N CYS A 176 13.01 17.85 4.91
CA CYS A 176 11.91 17.00 5.33
C CYS A 176 11.22 16.38 4.10
N ARG A 177 11.12 15.05 4.07
CA ARG A 177 10.30 14.32 3.10
C ARG A 177 9.00 13.89 3.74
N TYR A 178 7.91 14.17 3.06
CA TYR A 178 6.56 14.05 3.58
C TYR A 178 5.88 12.72 3.22
N GLY A 179 4.81 12.45 3.96
CA GLY A 179 3.82 11.43 3.70
C GLY A 179 2.42 11.99 3.84
N PHE A 180 1.87 11.91 5.05
CA PHE A 180 0.52 12.37 5.41
C PHE A 180 0.25 13.84 5.05
N LEU A 181 1.28 14.69 5.11
CA LEU A 181 1.20 16.13 4.82
C LEU A 181 1.72 16.48 3.42
N SER A 182 1.77 15.51 2.51
CA SER A 182 2.38 15.63 1.19
C SER A 182 1.81 16.71 0.30
N GLU A 183 0.51 16.92 0.43
CA GLU A 183 -0.27 17.80 -0.41
C GLU A 183 -0.82 18.97 0.44
N ASN A 184 -0.20 19.22 1.59
CA ASN A 184 -0.55 20.31 2.47
C ASN A 184 0.36 21.53 2.19
N ALA A 185 -0.19 22.52 1.49
CA ALA A 185 0.53 23.74 1.12
C ALA A 185 0.94 24.59 2.33
N GLU A 186 0.18 24.56 3.44
CA GLU A 186 0.53 25.28 4.67
C GLU A 186 1.77 24.67 5.33
N PHE A 187 1.84 23.34 5.41
CA PHE A 187 3.01 22.65 5.94
C PHE A 187 4.29 22.97 5.15
N SER A 188 4.19 22.99 3.81
CA SER A 188 5.31 23.39 2.94
C SER A 188 5.81 24.80 3.25
N ARG A 189 4.90 25.78 3.39
CA ARG A 189 5.25 27.17 3.77
C ARG A 189 5.88 27.26 5.17
N CYS A 190 5.34 26.49 6.13
CA CYS A 190 5.87 26.48 7.49
C CYS A 190 7.31 25.93 7.55
N LEU A 191 7.62 24.88 6.79
CA LEU A 191 8.99 24.35 6.71
C LEU A 191 9.95 25.36 6.06
N GLU A 192 9.51 26.02 4.98
CA GLU A 192 10.31 27.05 4.31
C GLU A 192 10.61 28.24 5.24
N ALA A 193 9.63 28.69 6.03
CA ALA A 193 9.82 29.75 7.03
C ALA A 193 10.86 29.40 8.11
N GLU A 194 11.05 28.10 8.38
CA GLU A 194 12.04 27.58 9.32
C GLU A 194 13.40 27.25 8.65
N GLY A 195 13.54 27.53 7.36
CA GLY A 195 14.75 27.23 6.58
C GLY A 195 14.95 25.74 6.32
N ILE A 196 13.91 24.91 6.49
CA ILE A 196 13.93 23.48 6.21
C ILE A 196 13.42 23.25 4.79
N VAL A 197 14.21 22.56 3.97
CA VAL A 197 13.80 22.27 2.59
C VAL A 197 12.67 21.24 2.57
N PHE A 198 11.60 21.54 1.85
CA PHE A 198 10.50 20.62 1.57
C PHE A 198 10.80 19.81 0.30
N ILE A 199 10.86 18.47 0.39
CA ILE A 199 11.10 17.61 -0.79
C ILE A 199 9.79 17.37 -1.54
N GLY A 200 9.41 18.32 -2.39
CA GLY A 200 8.23 18.23 -3.23
C GLY A 200 7.96 19.52 -4.01
N PRO A 201 6.75 19.66 -4.57
CA PRO A 201 6.39 20.84 -5.33
C PRO A 201 6.19 22.06 -4.42
N PRO A 202 6.33 23.27 -4.96
CA PRO A 202 6.08 24.49 -4.20
C PRO A 202 4.61 24.58 -3.76
N ALA A 203 4.36 25.29 -2.67
CA ALA A 203 3.01 25.49 -2.12
C ALA A 203 2.01 26.07 -3.14
N SER A 204 2.48 26.89 -4.08
CA SER A 204 1.68 27.43 -5.18
C SER A 204 1.17 26.32 -6.11
N ALA A 205 2.03 25.39 -6.53
CA ALA A 205 1.68 24.27 -7.39
C ALA A 205 0.68 23.31 -6.70
N ILE A 206 0.88 23.04 -5.40
CA ILE A 206 -0.04 22.23 -4.58
C ILE A 206 -1.45 22.86 -4.60
N VAL A 207 -1.56 24.16 -4.37
CA VAL A 207 -2.87 24.86 -4.36
C VAL A 207 -3.50 24.86 -5.76
N SER A 208 -2.73 25.14 -6.81
CA SER A 208 -3.23 25.19 -8.19
C SER A 208 -3.86 23.86 -8.60
N MET A 209 -3.18 22.74 -8.33
CA MET A 209 -3.66 21.40 -8.71
C MET A 209 -4.74 20.84 -7.79
N GLY A 210 -4.89 21.37 -6.57
CA GLY A 210 -6.02 21.04 -5.70
C GLY A 210 -7.38 21.58 -6.19
N SER A 211 -7.38 22.50 -7.17
CA SER A 211 -8.60 23.04 -7.76
C SER A 211 -9.01 22.27 -9.02
N LYS A 212 -10.21 21.66 -9.02
CA LYS A 212 -10.75 20.80 -10.11
C LYS A 212 -11.10 21.54 -11.42
N ARG A 213 -10.46 22.67 -11.74
CA ARG A 213 -10.87 23.57 -12.84
C ARG A 213 -10.41 23.12 -14.23
N TYR A 214 -9.65 22.02 -14.33
CA TYR A 214 -8.91 21.63 -15.54
C TYR A 214 -9.38 20.30 -16.17
N VAL A 215 -10.53 19.77 -15.75
CA VAL A 215 -11.09 18.50 -16.27
C VAL A 215 -11.97 18.77 -17.50
N SER A 216 -12.08 17.78 -18.40
CA SER A 216 -12.95 17.86 -19.57
C SER A 216 -14.43 17.74 -19.15
N GLY A 217 -15.18 18.82 -19.33
CA GLY A 217 -16.56 18.91 -18.90
C GLY A 217 -16.99 20.36 -18.66
N TYR A 218 -18.20 20.52 -18.14
CA TYR A 218 -18.68 21.81 -17.66
C TYR A 218 -18.40 21.96 -16.16
N HIS A 219 -17.54 22.94 -15.84
CA HIS A 219 -17.14 23.31 -14.48
C HIS A 219 -17.41 24.77 -14.14
N GLY A 220 -18.29 25.43 -14.91
CA GLY A 220 -18.62 26.83 -14.70
C GLY A 220 -19.60 27.06 -13.54
N GLU A 221 -19.76 28.34 -13.19
CA GLU A 221 -20.59 28.77 -12.07
C GLU A 221 -22.10 28.77 -12.39
N ASN A 222 -22.48 28.65 -13.67
CA ASN A 222 -23.89 28.61 -14.05
C ASN A 222 -24.48 27.22 -13.80
N GLN A 223 -25.28 27.11 -12.74
CA GLN A 223 -25.89 25.87 -12.26
C GLN A 223 -27.36 25.71 -12.67
N ASP A 224 -27.82 26.48 -13.65
CA ASP A 224 -29.17 26.37 -14.21
C ASP A 224 -29.39 24.98 -14.87
N PRO A 225 -30.46 24.23 -14.52
CA PRO A 225 -30.69 22.88 -15.02
C PRO A 225 -30.79 22.76 -16.54
N ASP A 226 -31.39 23.73 -17.23
CA ASP A 226 -31.54 23.70 -18.69
C ASP A 226 -30.20 24.00 -19.36
N PHE A 227 -29.45 24.97 -18.83
CA PHE A 227 -28.09 25.24 -19.29
C PHE A 227 -27.16 24.02 -19.08
N LEU A 228 -27.21 23.37 -17.92
CA LEU A 228 -26.43 22.17 -17.64
C LEU A 228 -26.79 21.02 -18.60
N PHE A 229 -28.06 20.88 -18.96
CA PHE A 229 -28.49 19.91 -19.98
C PHE A 229 -27.96 20.26 -21.38
N GLU A 230 -27.96 21.54 -21.76
CA GLU A 230 -27.31 21.96 -23.01
C GLU A 230 -25.82 21.64 -23.03
N GLN A 231 -25.11 21.85 -21.91
CA GLN A 231 -23.71 21.45 -21.80
C GLN A 231 -23.55 19.93 -21.90
N ALA A 232 -24.40 19.15 -21.23
CA ALA A 232 -24.41 17.69 -21.35
C ALA A 232 -24.60 17.23 -22.81
N ARG A 233 -25.48 17.88 -23.57
CA ARG A 233 -25.68 17.60 -25.00
C ARG A 233 -24.45 17.94 -25.85
N ARG A 234 -23.73 19.03 -25.52
CA ARG A 234 -22.49 19.40 -26.20
C ARG A 234 -21.36 18.42 -25.91
N ILE A 235 -21.25 17.95 -24.67
CA ILE A 235 -20.29 16.92 -24.24
C ILE A 235 -20.62 15.56 -24.91
N GLY A 236 -21.91 15.27 -25.04
CA GLY A 236 -22.41 14.04 -25.66
C GLY A 236 -22.62 12.91 -24.64
N PHE A 237 -23.79 12.29 -24.67
CA PHE A 237 -24.16 11.20 -23.76
C PHE A 237 -23.38 9.90 -24.08
N PRO A 238 -23.16 9.01 -23.09
CA PRO A 238 -23.52 9.17 -21.68
C PRO A 238 -22.66 10.23 -20.97
N VAL A 239 -23.24 10.89 -19.97
CA VAL A 239 -22.57 11.91 -19.14
C VAL A 239 -22.63 11.55 -17.67
N LEU A 240 -21.72 12.12 -16.89
CA LEU A 240 -21.60 11.93 -15.45
C LEU A 240 -21.77 13.27 -14.75
N ILE A 241 -22.80 13.37 -13.91
CA ILE A 241 -23.01 14.51 -13.02
C ILE A 241 -22.25 14.22 -11.73
N LYS A 242 -21.35 15.12 -11.32
CA LYS A 242 -20.56 14.99 -10.08
C LYS A 242 -20.74 16.23 -9.20
N ALA A 243 -20.82 16.06 -7.88
CA ALA A 243 -20.67 17.18 -6.97
C ALA A 243 -19.26 17.81 -7.06
N VAL A 244 -19.15 19.14 -6.96
CA VAL A 244 -17.85 19.84 -6.89
C VAL A 244 -17.10 19.39 -5.63
N HIS A 245 -17.83 19.37 -4.50
CA HIS A 245 -17.33 18.97 -3.19
C HIS A 245 -17.70 17.51 -2.92
N GLY A 246 -16.73 16.74 -2.44
CA GLY A 246 -16.90 15.32 -2.09
C GLY A 246 -15.94 14.39 -2.82
N GLY A 247 -15.64 13.27 -2.15
CA GLY A 247 -14.87 12.14 -2.67
C GLY A 247 -15.62 10.83 -2.46
N GLY A 248 -15.18 9.76 -3.12
CA GLY A 248 -15.72 8.40 -2.90
C GLY A 248 -17.08 8.11 -3.55
N GLY A 249 -17.44 8.77 -4.66
CA GLY A 249 -18.64 8.43 -5.43
C GLY A 249 -19.97 9.04 -4.95
N LYS A 250 -19.98 9.72 -3.79
CA LYS A 250 -21.17 10.35 -3.23
C LYS A 250 -21.60 11.56 -4.07
N GLY A 251 -22.88 11.63 -4.41
CA GLY A 251 -23.44 12.71 -5.24
C GLY A 251 -23.11 12.61 -6.72
N MET A 252 -22.79 11.40 -7.21
CA MET A 252 -22.53 11.13 -8.63
C MET A 252 -23.72 10.44 -9.31
N ARG A 253 -24.09 10.85 -10.53
CA ARG A 253 -25.15 10.21 -11.31
C ARG A 253 -24.75 10.10 -12.78
N THR A 254 -24.83 8.89 -13.31
CA THR A 254 -24.65 8.64 -14.74
C THR A 254 -25.98 8.84 -15.46
N VAL A 255 -25.95 9.53 -16.60
CA VAL A 255 -27.10 9.75 -17.47
C VAL A 255 -26.76 9.21 -18.85
N HIS A 256 -27.46 8.16 -19.27
CA HIS A 256 -27.27 7.56 -20.59
C HIS A 256 -28.24 8.13 -21.62
N THR A 257 -29.49 8.38 -21.22
CA THR A 257 -30.54 8.82 -22.11
C THR A 257 -30.44 10.34 -22.36
N PRO A 258 -30.35 10.81 -23.62
CA PRO A 258 -30.18 12.22 -23.94
C PRO A 258 -31.50 13.01 -23.89
N THR A 259 -32.29 12.86 -22.81
CA THR A 259 -33.55 13.58 -22.59
C THR A 259 -33.43 14.53 -21.40
N ALA A 260 -34.17 15.64 -21.46
CA ALA A 260 -34.13 16.67 -20.41
C ALA A 260 -34.68 16.12 -19.09
N GLU A 261 -35.70 15.27 -19.16
CA GLU A 261 -36.36 14.64 -18.03
C GLU A 261 -35.38 13.75 -17.25
N ALA A 262 -34.71 12.81 -17.95
CA ALA A 262 -33.75 11.91 -17.34
C ALA A 262 -32.55 12.67 -16.74
N PHE A 263 -32.07 13.70 -17.43
CA PHE A 263 -30.98 14.53 -16.92
C PHE A 263 -31.39 15.32 -15.67
N LYS A 264 -32.57 15.97 -15.68
CA LYS A 264 -33.06 16.75 -14.54
C LYS A 264 -33.35 15.89 -13.32
N GLU A 265 -33.85 14.67 -13.51
CA GLU A 265 -34.04 13.69 -12.43
C GLU A 265 -32.71 13.33 -11.77
N ALA A 266 -31.72 12.95 -12.58
CA ALA A 266 -30.37 12.63 -12.12
C ALA A 266 -29.70 13.84 -11.44
N LEU A 267 -29.81 15.04 -12.02
CA LEU A 267 -29.30 16.28 -11.45
C LEU A 267 -29.92 16.56 -10.08
N GLY A 268 -31.25 16.49 -9.96
CA GLY A 268 -31.95 16.70 -8.70
C GLY A 268 -31.57 15.66 -7.64
N SER A 269 -31.32 14.41 -8.04
CA SER A 269 -30.77 13.40 -7.14
C SER A 269 -29.35 13.71 -6.69
N ALA A 270 -28.45 14.10 -7.59
CA ALA A 270 -27.06 14.44 -7.28
C ALA A 270 -26.97 15.65 -6.34
N LYS A 271 -27.73 16.71 -6.62
CA LYS A 271 -27.80 17.92 -5.78
C LYS A 271 -28.28 17.63 -4.37
N ARG A 272 -29.36 16.84 -4.20
CA ARG A 272 -29.88 16.48 -2.87
C ARG A 272 -28.86 15.70 -2.04
N GLU A 273 -28.17 14.75 -2.65
CA GLU A 273 -27.15 13.95 -1.97
C GLU A 273 -25.93 14.82 -1.61
N SER A 274 -25.51 15.71 -2.50
CA SER A 274 -24.40 16.64 -2.26
C SER A 274 -24.74 17.64 -1.15
N GLN A 275 -25.94 18.23 -1.18
CA GLN A 275 -26.40 19.15 -0.14
C GLN A 275 -26.44 18.46 1.23
N LYS A 276 -26.95 17.23 1.30
CA LYS A 276 -27.00 16.44 2.55
C LYS A 276 -25.59 16.11 3.08
N SER A 277 -24.64 15.84 2.19
CA SER A 277 -23.31 15.33 2.56
C SER A 277 -22.28 16.44 2.79
N PHE A 278 -22.38 17.55 2.06
CA PHE A 278 -21.34 18.57 1.95
C PHE A 278 -21.87 20.01 2.08
N GLY A 279 -23.19 20.19 2.25
CA GLY A 279 -23.80 21.52 2.39
C GLY A 279 -23.72 22.40 1.13
N ASN A 280 -23.38 21.80 -0.01
CA ASN A 280 -23.16 22.48 -1.29
C ASN A 280 -23.89 21.69 -2.40
N ASP A 281 -24.62 22.36 -3.28
CA ASP A 281 -25.38 21.73 -4.37
C ASP A 281 -24.76 21.97 -5.76
N THR A 282 -23.58 22.57 -5.84
CA THR A 282 -22.87 22.83 -7.10
C THR A 282 -22.38 21.51 -7.68
N VAL A 283 -22.69 21.29 -8.95
CA VAL A 283 -22.30 20.10 -9.71
C VAL A 283 -21.44 20.46 -10.92
N LEU A 284 -20.78 19.42 -11.42
CA LEU A 284 -19.97 19.34 -12.63
C LEU A 284 -20.64 18.35 -13.57
N VAL A 285 -20.54 18.59 -14.88
CA VAL A 285 -21.01 17.64 -15.91
C VAL A 285 -19.82 17.22 -16.74
N GLU A 286 -19.50 15.94 -16.71
CA GLU A 286 -18.34 15.36 -17.41
C GLU A 286 -18.80 14.27 -18.38
N LYS A 287 -17.93 13.90 -19.32
CA LYS A 287 -18.17 12.73 -20.18
C LYS A 287 -18.14 11.46 -19.31
N TYR A 288 -19.12 10.57 -19.47
CA TYR A 288 -19.06 9.23 -18.89
C TYR A 288 -18.38 8.28 -19.87
N ILE A 289 -17.36 7.57 -19.39
CA ILE A 289 -16.59 6.60 -20.17
C ILE A 289 -17.00 5.21 -19.69
N GLU A 290 -17.44 4.35 -20.62
CA GLU A 290 -18.01 3.05 -20.28
C GLU A 290 -16.95 1.99 -19.98
N ARG A 291 -15.85 2.02 -20.75
CA ARG A 291 -14.70 1.11 -20.57
C ARG A 291 -13.41 1.87 -20.24
N PRO A 292 -13.38 2.58 -19.11
CA PRO A 292 -12.26 3.43 -18.74
C PRO A 292 -11.06 2.59 -18.28
N ARG A 293 -9.87 3.03 -18.68
CA ARG A 293 -8.60 2.67 -18.06
C ARG A 293 -8.08 3.86 -17.27
N HIS A 294 -7.50 3.57 -16.12
CA HIS A 294 -6.78 4.56 -15.35
C HIS A 294 -5.31 4.49 -15.79
N VAL A 295 -4.90 5.44 -16.62
CA VAL A 295 -3.51 5.56 -17.11
C VAL A 295 -2.92 6.82 -16.54
N GLU A 296 -1.72 6.74 -15.99
CA GLU A 296 -1.09 7.88 -15.34
C GLU A 296 0.35 8.04 -15.82
N VAL A 297 0.86 9.27 -15.85
CA VAL A 297 2.21 9.57 -16.31
C VAL A 297 3.03 10.09 -15.14
N GLN A 298 4.17 9.45 -14.89
CA GLN A 298 5.16 9.97 -13.95
C GLN A 298 5.85 11.18 -14.55
N VAL A 299 5.78 12.33 -13.88
CA VAL A 299 6.57 13.50 -14.24
C VAL A 299 7.62 13.79 -13.18
N PHE A 300 8.73 14.37 -13.61
CA PHE A 300 9.79 14.85 -12.74
C PHE A 300 10.26 16.22 -13.21
N ALA A 301 10.34 17.16 -12.27
CA ALA A 301 10.73 18.53 -12.56
C ALA A 301 11.84 19.01 -11.63
N ASP A 302 12.76 19.85 -12.12
CA ASP A 302 13.75 20.54 -11.31
C ASP A 302 13.37 22.01 -11.03
N THR A 303 14.16 22.67 -10.18
CA THR A 303 13.97 24.10 -9.87
C THR A 303 14.44 25.05 -10.99
N LEU A 304 14.91 24.51 -12.12
CA LEU A 304 15.42 25.27 -13.27
C LEU A 304 14.41 25.30 -14.43
N GLY A 305 13.23 24.70 -14.23
CA GLY A 305 12.15 24.63 -15.21
C GLY A 305 12.26 23.44 -16.18
N ASN A 306 13.23 22.53 -15.99
CA ASN A 306 13.27 21.29 -16.75
C ASN A 306 12.22 20.33 -16.21
N VAL A 307 11.48 19.68 -17.11
CA VAL A 307 10.45 18.71 -16.78
C VAL A 307 10.52 17.57 -17.78
N VAL A 308 10.49 16.33 -17.27
CA VAL A 308 10.52 15.09 -18.07
C VAL A 308 9.39 14.15 -17.64
N SER A 309 8.98 13.29 -18.57
CA SER A 309 8.12 12.12 -18.36
C SER A 309 9.00 10.89 -18.10
N LEU A 310 8.71 10.15 -17.03
CA LEU A 310 9.28 8.83 -16.73
C LEU A 310 8.29 7.71 -17.10
N TRP A 311 7.58 7.94 -18.21
CA TRP A 311 6.59 7.07 -18.82
C TRP A 311 5.33 6.87 -18.00
N GLU A 312 4.41 6.11 -18.61
CA GLU A 312 3.09 5.86 -18.07
C GLU A 312 2.99 4.54 -17.31
N ARG A 313 2.03 4.50 -16.39
CA ARG A 313 1.57 3.32 -15.66
C ARG A 313 0.10 3.09 -15.95
N ASP A 314 -0.31 1.84 -15.93
CA ASP A 314 -1.71 1.45 -15.90
C ASP A 314 -2.09 0.97 -14.50
N CYS A 315 -3.06 1.65 -13.89
CA CYS A 315 -3.56 1.38 -12.55
C CYS A 315 -5.05 1.00 -12.60
N SER A 316 -5.54 0.51 -13.73
CA SER A 316 -6.97 0.24 -13.96
C SER A 316 -7.51 -0.82 -13.02
N VAL A 317 -6.71 -1.79 -12.59
CA VAL A 317 -7.18 -2.83 -11.66
C VAL A 317 -7.26 -2.26 -10.24
N GLN A 318 -8.46 -1.79 -9.89
CA GLN A 318 -8.75 -1.15 -8.62
C GLN A 318 -10.03 -1.67 -7.96
N ARG A 319 -10.09 -1.60 -6.63
CA ARG A 319 -11.24 -1.96 -5.80
C ARG A 319 -11.78 -0.72 -5.11
N ARG A 320 -13.00 -0.27 -5.45
CA ARG A 320 -13.63 0.94 -4.87
C ARG A 320 -12.69 2.16 -4.88
N ASN A 321 -12.04 2.40 -6.02
CA ASN A 321 -11.03 3.45 -6.23
C ASN A 321 -9.70 3.25 -5.48
N GLN A 322 -9.47 2.08 -4.89
CA GLN A 322 -8.16 1.70 -4.34
C GLN A 322 -7.39 0.87 -5.35
N LYS A 323 -6.23 1.37 -5.79
CA LYS A 323 -5.34 0.66 -6.72
C LYS A 323 -4.84 -0.65 -6.08
N ILE A 324 -4.85 -1.75 -6.84
CA ILE A 324 -4.50 -3.10 -6.35
C ILE A 324 -3.32 -3.69 -7.12
N ILE A 325 -3.36 -3.58 -8.45
CA ILE A 325 -2.28 -3.99 -9.35
C ILE A 325 -1.97 -2.83 -10.29
N GLU A 326 -0.69 -2.54 -10.43
CA GLU A 326 -0.16 -1.50 -11.30
C GLU A 326 0.87 -2.12 -12.25
N GLU A 327 0.91 -1.61 -13.48
CA GLU A 327 1.89 -2.07 -14.46
C GLU A 327 2.50 -0.93 -15.27
N SER A 328 3.76 -1.12 -15.69
CA SER A 328 4.50 -0.17 -16.50
C SER A 328 5.33 -0.94 -17.53
N PRO A 329 5.32 -0.56 -18.81
CA PRO A 329 4.43 0.43 -19.44
C PRO A 329 2.96 -0.02 -19.48
N ALA A 330 2.04 0.89 -19.83
CA ALA A 330 0.63 0.54 -19.99
C ALA A 330 0.40 -0.36 -21.23
N PRO A 331 -0.39 -1.45 -21.11
CA PRO A 331 -0.56 -2.40 -22.20
C PRO A 331 -1.34 -1.78 -23.37
N GLY A 332 -0.97 -2.14 -24.61
CA GLY A 332 -1.74 -1.80 -25.81
C GLY A 332 -1.68 -0.35 -26.28
N LEU A 333 -0.90 0.54 -25.65
CA LEU A 333 -0.72 1.91 -26.12
C LEU A 333 0.31 1.99 -27.26
N SER A 334 -0.05 2.65 -28.36
CA SER A 334 0.89 2.93 -29.46
C SER A 334 2.01 3.89 -29.00
N PRO A 335 3.19 3.87 -29.66
CA PRO A 335 4.27 4.82 -29.35
C PRO A 335 3.83 6.29 -29.45
N GLU A 336 2.99 6.63 -30.43
CA GLU A 336 2.52 7.99 -30.68
C GLU A 336 1.58 8.47 -29.58
N LEU A 337 0.66 7.60 -29.15
CA LEU A 337 -0.28 7.89 -28.07
C LEU A 337 0.44 8.05 -26.72
N ARG A 338 1.44 7.20 -26.46
CA ARG A 338 2.32 7.33 -25.29
C ARG A 338 3.09 8.66 -25.30
N ALA A 339 3.61 9.05 -26.46
CA ALA A 339 4.28 10.33 -26.63
C ALA A 339 3.32 11.50 -26.39
N GLU A 340 2.06 11.40 -26.83
CA GLU A 340 1.04 12.42 -26.60
C GLU A 340 0.64 12.54 -25.12
N LEU A 341 0.43 11.43 -24.42
CA LEU A 341 0.21 11.39 -22.97
C LEU A 341 1.38 12.06 -22.23
N SER A 342 2.60 11.68 -22.58
CA SER A 342 3.81 12.24 -21.96
C SER A 342 3.97 13.73 -22.19
N ARG A 343 3.75 14.21 -23.44
CA ARG A 343 3.76 15.63 -23.78
C ARG A 343 2.72 16.40 -22.99
N THR A 344 1.51 15.85 -22.88
CA THR A 344 0.41 16.49 -22.15
C THR A 344 0.71 16.58 -20.67
N ALA A 345 1.24 15.52 -20.06
CA ALA A 345 1.63 15.51 -18.65
C ALA A 345 2.76 16.51 -18.34
N VAL A 346 3.80 16.55 -19.19
CA VAL A 346 4.89 17.52 -19.06
C VAL A 346 4.39 18.95 -19.22
N ALA A 347 3.48 19.21 -20.16
CA ALA A 347 2.88 20.52 -20.33
C ALA A 347 2.06 20.95 -19.11
N ALA A 348 1.27 20.05 -18.53
CA ALA A 348 0.51 20.31 -17.30
C ALA A 348 1.43 20.65 -16.13
N ALA A 349 2.51 19.89 -15.93
CA ALA A 349 3.49 20.16 -14.88
C ALA A 349 4.22 21.50 -15.08
N LYS A 350 4.60 21.85 -16.32
CA LYS A 350 5.20 23.15 -16.64
C LYS A 350 4.25 24.31 -16.37
N ALA A 351 2.96 24.14 -16.65
CA ALA A 351 1.96 25.19 -16.50
C ALA A 351 1.77 25.65 -15.04
N VAL A 352 2.13 24.80 -14.07
CA VAL A 352 2.05 25.12 -12.64
C VAL A 352 3.42 25.26 -11.97
N GLU A 353 4.49 25.40 -12.76
CA GLU A 353 5.87 25.53 -12.26
C GLU A 353 6.22 24.41 -11.26
N TYR A 354 5.84 23.18 -11.61
CA TYR A 354 5.97 22.03 -10.74
C TYR A 354 7.44 21.70 -10.42
N VAL A 355 7.71 21.13 -9.24
CA VAL A 355 9.05 20.70 -8.80
C VAL A 355 8.98 19.33 -8.13
N GLY A 356 9.99 18.50 -8.33
CA GLY A 356 10.10 17.15 -7.78
C GLY A 356 9.28 16.13 -8.56
N ALA A 357 8.93 15.02 -7.90
CA ALA A 357 8.11 13.96 -8.48
C ALA A 357 6.62 14.32 -8.41
N GLY A 358 5.90 14.09 -9.50
CA GLY A 358 4.44 14.22 -9.56
C GLY A 358 3.84 13.19 -10.50
N THR A 359 2.53 13.00 -10.45
CA THR A 359 1.86 12.07 -11.37
C THR A 359 0.61 12.71 -11.93
N VAL A 360 0.50 12.74 -13.26
CA VAL A 360 -0.69 13.23 -13.96
C VAL A 360 -1.56 12.03 -14.30
N GLU A 361 -2.76 12.00 -13.76
CA GLU A 361 -3.72 10.91 -13.94
C GLU A 361 -4.67 11.22 -15.10
N PHE A 362 -4.91 10.22 -15.95
CA PHE A 362 -5.82 10.29 -17.08
C PHE A 362 -6.83 9.13 -17.02
N ILE A 363 -8.06 9.40 -17.48
CA ILE A 363 -8.94 8.32 -17.94
C ILE A 363 -8.72 8.14 -19.43
N PHE A 364 -8.36 6.92 -19.82
CA PHE A 364 -8.28 6.48 -21.19
C PHE A 364 -9.54 5.69 -21.56
N ASP A 365 -10.16 6.02 -22.69
CA ASP A 365 -11.31 5.32 -23.22
C ASP A 365 -10.87 4.21 -24.18
N ASN A 366 -11.07 2.96 -23.79
CA ASN A 366 -10.70 1.79 -24.61
C ASN A 366 -11.44 1.71 -25.94
N ASP A 367 -12.59 2.37 -26.09
CA ASP A 367 -13.41 2.25 -27.29
C ASP A 367 -13.03 3.30 -28.34
N THR A 368 -12.59 4.49 -27.92
CA THR A 368 -12.20 5.59 -28.82
C THR A 368 -10.69 5.81 -28.93
N ASN A 369 -9.90 5.25 -28.01
CA ASN A 369 -8.48 5.57 -27.79
C ASN A 369 -8.21 7.04 -27.45
N GLU A 370 -9.21 7.76 -26.95
CA GLU A 370 -9.04 9.11 -26.42
C GLU A 370 -8.71 9.07 -24.92
N PHE A 371 -7.99 10.09 -24.44
CA PHE A 371 -7.69 10.25 -23.02
C PHE A 371 -8.09 11.63 -22.51
N TYR A 372 -8.40 11.67 -21.22
CA TYR A 372 -8.95 12.83 -20.55
C TYR A 372 -8.21 13.05 -19.23
N PHE A 373 -7.74 14.27 -19.00
CA PHE A 373 -7.09 14.64 -17.73
C PHE A 373 -8.08 14.49 -16.57
N MET A 374 -7.65 13.81 -15.50
CA MET A 374 -8.39 13.71 -14.24
C MET A 374 -7.89 14.69 -13.20
N GLU A 375 -6.65 14.50 -12.78
CA GLU A 375 -6.01 15.26 -11.73
C GLU A 375 -4.49 15.09 -11.79
N MET A 376 -3.78 15.84 -10.97
CA MET A 376 -2.35 15.66 -10.76
C MET A 376 -2.09 15.50 -9.27
N ASN A 377 -1.55 14.35 -8.90
CA ASN A 377 -1.12 14.07 -7.53
C ASN A 377 0.23 14.73 -7.31
N THR A 378 0.30 15.63 -6.32
CA THR A 378 1.45 16.52 -6.13
C THR A 378 2.52 15.90 -5.21
N ARG A 379 2.82 14.62 -5.44
CA ARG A 379 3.67 13.77 -4.59
C ARG A 379 4.23 12.57 -5.37
N LEU A 380 5.19 11.87 -4.77
CA LEU A 380 5.57 10.55 -5.26
C LEU A 380 4.42 9.56 -5.05
N GLN A 381 4.03 8.85 -6.09
CA GLN A 381 2.99 7.82 -6.01
C GLN A 381 3.50 6.55 -5.32
N VAL A 382 2.57 5.75 -4.79
CA VAL A 382 2.90 4.51 -4.06
C VAL A 382 3.57 3.51 -5.02
N GLU A 383 3.01 3.43 -6.23
CA GLU A 383 3.35 2.61 -7.39
C GLU A 383 4.52 3.15 -8.23
N HIS A 384 5.27 4.14 -7.74
CA HIS A 384 6.50 4.57 -8.42
C HIS A 384 7.52 3.44 -8.69
N PRO A 385 7.63 2.35 -7.91
CA PRO A 385 8.60 1.30 -8.19
C PRO A 385 8.46 0.65 -9.56
N VAL A 386 7.25 0.53 -10.14
CA VAL A 386 7.14 -0.02 -11.52
C VAL A 386 7.78 0.91 -12.55
N SER A 387 7.70 2.22 -12.35
CA SER A 387 8.43 3.20 -13.18
C SER A 387 9.94 3.10 -12.94
N GLU A 388 10.39 2.89 -11.71
CA GLU A 388 11.82 2.67 -11.41
C GLU A 388 12.35 1.43 -12.14
N MET A 389 11.60 0.32 -12.13
CA MET A 389 12.05 -0.93 -12.73
C MET A 389 12.20 -0.85 -14.25
N VAL A 390 11.35 -0.08 -14.95
CA VAL A 390 11.47 0.06 -16.42
C VAL A 390 12.41 1.19 -16.85
N THR A 391 12.70 2.14 -15.98
CA THR A 391 13.60 3.27 -16.28
C THR A 391 15.03 3.07 -15.76
N GLY A 392 15.21 2.21 -14.76
CA GLY A 392 16.48 2.03 -14.05
C GLY A 392 16.86 3.20 -13.14
N LEU A 393 15.90 4.06 -12.79
CA LEU A 393 16.11 5.27 -12.02
C LEU A 393 15.62 5.12 -10.57
N ASP A 394 16.34 5.74 -9.62
CA ASP A 394 15.87 5.93 -8.24
C ASP A 394 15.20 7.30 -8.12
N LEU A 395 13.87 7.29 -8.04
CA LEU A 395 13.06 8.51 -8.04
C LEU A 395 13.20 9.27 -6.72
N VAL A 396 13.49 8.57 -5.61
CA VAL A 396 13.77 9.21 -4.32
C VAL A 396 15.14 9.90 -4.35
N GLU A 397 16.12 9.30 -5.04
CA GLU A 397 17.44 9.91 -5.24
C GLU A 397 17.31 11.20 -6.06
N TRP A 398 16.54 11.17 -7.15
CA TRP A 398 16.24 12.37 -7.94
C TRP A 398 15.50 13.44 -7.12
N GLN A 399 14.60 13.05 -6.22
CA GLN A 399 13.89 14.00 -5.35
C GLN A 399 14.88 14.74 -4.44
N LEU A 400 15.85 14.03 -3.87
CA LEU A 400 16.90 14.62 -3.03
C LEU A 400 17.85 15.52 -3.84
N LEU A 401 18.20 15.10 -5.05
CA LEU A 401 19.06 15.84 -5.96
C LEU A 401 18.42 17.17 -6.37
N VAL A 402 17.17 17.14 -6.81
CA VAL A 402 16.41 18.34 -7.19
C VAL A 402 16.18 19.26 -5.99
N ALA A 403 15.82 18.70 -4.82
CA ALA A 403 15.63 19.51 -3.61
C ALA A 403 16.92 20.24 -3.19
N ALA A 404 18.09 19.70 -3.49
CA ALA A 404 19.37 20.38 -3.29
C ALA A 404 19.62 21.54 -4.29
N GLY A 405 18.78 21.68 -5.31
CA GLY A 405 18.86 22.70 -6.37
C GLY A 405 19.66 22.26 -7.60
N ASN A 406 19.86 20.96 -7.80
CA ASN A 406 20.57 20.42 -8.96
C ASN A 406 19.62 20.20 -10.15
N PRO A 407 20.14 20.25 -11.40
CA PRO A 407 19.37 19.94 -12.60
C PRO A 407 18.98 18.46 -12.67
N LEU A 408 17.96 18.12 -13.46
CA LEU A 408 17.66 16.72 -13.79
C LEU A 408 18.88 16.02 -14.42
N PRO A 409 19.23 14.77 -14.00
CA PRO A 409 20.39 14.06 -14.54
C PRO A 409 20.27 13.67 -16.02
N LEU A 410 19.05 13.46 -16.50
CA LEU A 410 18.75 13.03 -17.87
C LEU A 410 17.73 13.97 -18.52
N ASN A 411 17.88 14.16 -19.83
CA ASN A 411 16.86 14.76 -20.68
C ASN A 411 15.84 13.71 -21.13
N GLN A 412 14.71 14.15 -21.70
CA GLN A 412 13.61 13.27 -22.11
C GLN A 412 14.04 12.11 -23.02
N SER A 413 14.86 12.39 -24.05
CA SER A 413 15.27 11.36 -25.01
C SER A 413 16.24 10.33 -24.44
N SER A 414 16.88 10.62 -23.30
CA SER A 414 17.84 9.73 -22.63
C SER A 414 17.19 8.84 -21.56
N ILE A 415 15.89 8.94 -21.33
CA ILE A 415 15.20 8.16 -20.30
C ILE A 415 14.92 6.76 -20.83
N PRO A 416 15.38 5.68 -20.18
CA PRO A 416 15.15 4.32 -20.66
C PRO A 416 13.69 3.89 -20.50
N LEU A 417 13.22 3.00 -21.39
CA LEU A 417 12.01 2.20 -21.20
C LEU A 417 12.34 0.75 -21.55
N VAL A 418 12.74 -0.04 -20.55
CA VAL A 418 13.26 -1.39 -20.73
C VAL A 418 12.38 -2.40 -20.01
N GLY A 419 11.90 -3.40 -20.76
CA GLY A 419 11.11 -4.49 -20.21
C GLY A 419 9.71 -4.08 -19.76
N HIS A 420 9.16 -4.86 -18.84
CA HIS A 420 7.82 -4.65 -18.26
C HIS A 420 7.86 -4.95 -16.77
N SER A 421 7.15 -4.16 -15.98
CA SER A 421 7.06 -4.33 -14.54
C SER A 421 5.61 -4.39 -14.07
N PHE A 422 5.36 -5.26 -13.08
CA PHE A 422 4.12 -5.29 -12.32
C PHE A 422 4.41 -4.98 -10.86
N GLU A 423 3.50 -4.28 -10.20
CA GLU A 423 3.42 -4.15 -8.76
C GLU A 423 2.06 -4.65 -8.29
N VAL A 424 2.06 -5.29 -7.12
CA VAL A 424 0.84 -5.63 -6.40
C VAL A 424 0.93 -5.14 -4.97
N ARG A 425 -0.17 -4.61 -4.46
CA ARG A 425 -0.31 -4.17 -3.06
C ARG A 425 -0.81 -5.31 -2.20
N ILE A 426 0.03 -5.76 -1.28
CA ILE A 426 -0.32 -6.79 -0.31
C ILE A 426 -1.04 -6.11 0.86
N TYR A 427 -2.35 -6.32 0.96
CA TYR A 427 -3.20 -5.74 2.01
C TYR A 427 -3.58 -6.78 3.06
N ALA A 428 -3.65 -6.34 4.32
CA ALA A 428 -4.34 -7.03 5.40
C ALA A 428 -5.85 -6.78 5.26
N GLU A 429 -6.50 -7.59 4.44
CA GLU A 429 -7.92 -7.51 4.16
C GLU A 429 -8.45 -8.90 3.81
N ASN A 430 -9.76 -9.10 3.90
CA ASN A 430 -10.43 -10.34 3.52
C ASN A 430 -11.23 -10.13 2.22
N PRO A 431 -10.68 -10.51 1.04
CA PRO A 431 -11.37 -10.34 -0.23
C PRO A 431 -12.75 -11.02 -0.31
N ARG A 432 -12.90 -12.21 0.28
CA ARG A 432 -14.18 -12.95 0.28
C ARG A 432 -15.23 -12.31 1.19
N ASN A 433 -14.80 -11.65 2.26
CA ASN A 433 -15.65 -10.84 3.11
C ASN A 433 -15.63 -9.36 2.68
N ASN A 434 -15.88 -9.12 1.39
CA ASN A 434 -16.04 -7.79 0.82
C ASN A 434 -14.84 -6.85 1.03
N PHE A 435 -13.63 -7.41 1.09
CA PHE A 435 -12.39 -6.68 1.34
C PHE A 435 -12.44 -5.86 2.64
N LEU A 436 -13.08 -6.40 3.67
CA LEU A 436 -13.01 -5.83 5.01
C LEU A 436 -11.54 -5.88 5.47
N PRO A 437 -10.98 -4.76 5.96
CA PRO A 437 -9.64 -4.75 6.51
C PRO A 437 -9.49 -5.77 7.66
N ASP A 438 -8.27 -6.20 7.91
CA ASP A 438 -7.95 -7.09 9.01
C ASP A 438 -6.74 -6.55 9.79
N SER A 439 -6.67 -6.91 11.07
CA SER A 439 -5.65 -6.41 11.98
C SER A 439 -5.31 -7.48 13.01
N GLY A 440 -4.06 -7.47 13.48
CA GLY A 440 -3.54 -8.55 14.31
C GLY A 440 -2.05 -8.77 14.12
N ALA A 441 -1.51 -9.77 14.80
CA ALA A 441 -0.11 -10.13 14.67
C ALA A 441 0.12 -10.93 13.37
N LEU A 442 1.20 -10.61 12.66
CA LEU A 442 1.73 -11.42 11.57
C LEU A 442 2.44 -12.67 12.15
N ALA A 443 1.65 -13.63 12.63
CA ALA A 443 2.12 -14.85 13.29
C ALA A 443 3.10 -15.67 12.44
N TYR A 444 2.97 -15.60 11.11
CA TYR A 444 3.96 -16.12 10.18
C TYR A 444 3.99 -15.25 8.93
N LEU A 445 5.21 -14.98 8.45
CA LEU A 445 5.46 -14.27 7.21
C LEU A 445 6.64 -14.94 6.51
N SER A 446 6.40 -15.47 5.31
CA SER A 446 7.45 -15.84 4.35
C SER A 446 7.20 -15.04 3.08
N THR A 447 8.26 -14.50 2.50
CA THR A 447 8.19 -13.67 1.30
C THR A 447 9.12 -14.24 0.24
N PRO A 448 8.86 -14.00 -1.06
CA PRO A 448 9.84 -14.31 -2.10
C PRO A 448 11.15 -13.60 -1.81
N ALA A 449 12.27 -14.23 -2.15
CA ALA A 449 13.59 -13.64 -1.97
C ALA A 449 13.77 -12.46 -2.95
N PRO A 450 13.97 -11.22 -2.47
CA PRO A 450 14.21 -10.09 -3.37
C PRO A 450 15.54 -10.29 -4.09
N SER A 451 15.55 -10.20 -5.42
CA SER A 451 16.80 -10.15 -6.18
C SER A 451 17.41 -8.75 -6.21
N HIS A 452 16.58 -7.72 -6.01
CA HIS A 452 16.99 -6.31 -6.06
C HIS A 452 16.40 -5.49 -4.91
N VAL A 453 17.19 -4.54 -4.44
CA VAL A 453 16.72 -3.46 -3.55
C VAL A 453 16.39 -2.20 -4.36
N PHE A 454 17.14 -1.95 -5.43
CA PHE A 454 16.96 -0.85 -6.38
C PHE A 454 16.93 -1.43 -7.80
N ALA A 455 16.27 -0.74 -8.74
CA ALA A 455 16.27 -1.13 -10.14
C ALA A 455 17.68 -1.14 -10.74
N ASP A 456 17.90 -1.99 -11.75
CA ASP A 456 19.14 -2.01 -12.53
C ASP A 456 19.29 -0.70 -13.30
N THR A 457 20.48 -0.12 -13.28
CA THR A 457 20.77 1.10 -14.04
C THR A 457 21.14 0.76 -15.47
N TYR A 458 20.53 1.47 -16.43
CA TYR A 458 20.82 1.32 -17.85
C TYR A 458 21.81 2.39 -18.32
N SER A 459 22.76 2.00 -19.17
CA SER A 459 23.75 2.87 -19.78
C SER A 459 23.31 3.34 -21.16
N SER A 460 23.95 4.39 -21.68
CA SER A 460 23.67 4.87 -23.04
C SER A 460 23.99 3.84 -24.13
N SER A 461 24.94 2.93 -23.90
CA SER A 461 25.26 1.83 -24.82
C SER A 461 24.17 0.76 -24.88
N ASP A 462 23.29 0.71 -23.88
CA ASP A 462 22.20 -0.27 -23.83
C ASP A 462 21.02 0.14 -24.71
N LEU A 463 21.00 1.37 -25.22
CA LEU A 463 19.87 1.99 -25.92
C LEU A 463 20.26 2.45 -27.33
N ILE A 464 19.35 2.24 -28.28
CA ILE A 464 19.45 2.69 -29.67
C ILE A 464 18.51 3.88 -29.85
N TYR A 465 19.10 5.07 -29.91
CA TYR A 465 18.36 6.32 -30.06
C TYR A 465 17.97 6.57 -31.53
N SER A 466 16.70 6.93 -31.75
CA SER A 466 16.22 7.42 -33.05
C SER A 466 15.96 8.93 -32.97
N PRO A 467 16.44 9.75 -33.93
CA PRO A 467 16.38 11.21 -33.84
C PRO A 467 15.02 11.84 -34.19
N SER A 468 13.90 11.11 -34.15
CA SER A 468 12.61 11.59 -34.69
C SER A 468 11.71 12.33 -33.70
N ASP A 469 11.68 11.93 -32.42
CA ASP A 469 10.85 12.54 -31.36
C ASP A 469 11.40 12.13 -29.98
N ASP A 470 11.65 13.09 -29.08
CA ASP A 470 12.19 12.83 -27.74
C ASP A 470 11.28 11.97 -26.86
N TYR A 471 9.96 11.95 -27.15
CA TYR A 471 8.98 11.18 -26.39
C TYR A 471 8.70 9.78 -26.96
N ILE A 472 9.40 9.40 -28.04
CA ILE A 472 9.43 8.02 -28.51
C ILE A 472 10.59 7.32 -27.76
N PRO A 473 10.33 6.26 -26.99
CA PRO A 473 11.37 5.59 -26.21
C PRO A 473 12.49 5.06 -27.11
N ALA A 474 13.73 5.19 -26.66
CA ALA A 474 14.86 4.55 -27.31
C ALA A 474 14.69 3.03 -27.29
N ALA A 475 14.97 2.37 -28.41
CA ALA A 475 14.83 0.92 -28.49
C ALA A 475 15.97 0.26 -27.69
N PRO A 476 15.71 -0.76 -26.86
CA PRO A 476 16.78 -1.51 -26.21
C PRO A 476 17.68 -2.18 -27.25
N SER A 477 18.99 -2.15 -27.01
CA SER A 477 19.97 -2.82 -27.88
C SER A 477 19.74 -4.33 -27.88
N SER A 478 20.05 -5.00 -28.99
CA SER A 478 19.94 -6.46 -29.08
C SER A 478 20.87 -7.22 -28.12
N SER A 479 21.88 -6.53 -27.57
CA SER A 479 22.80 -7.07 -26.56
C SER A 479 22.32 -6.92 -25.12
N LEU A 480 21.29 -6.11 -24.86
CA LEU A 480 20.77 -5.88 -23.52
C LEU A 480 20.05 -7.12 -23.02
N ASN A 481 20.58 -7.74 -21.96
CA ASN A 481 19.97 -8.88 -21.31
C ASN A 481 19.19 -8.41 -20.07
N VAL A 482 17.86 -8.45 -20.12
CA VAL A 482 17.00 -8.13 -18.97
C VAL A 482 16.92 -9.35 -18.06
N VAL A 483 17.51 -9.25 -16.87
CA VAL A 483 17.45 -10.32 -15.86
C VAL A 483 16.13 -10.21 -15.10
N PRO A 484 15.32 -11.29 -15.03
CA PRO A 484 14.07 -11.26 -14.28
C PRO A 484 14.31 -10.92 -12.81
N ALA A 485 13.57 -9.94 -12.30
CA ALA A 485 13.80 -9.36 -10.98
C ALA A 485 12.55 -9.35 -10.10
N VAL A 486 12.75 -9.64 -8.80
CA VAL A 486 11.75 -9.49 -7.75
C VAL A 486 12.27 -8.46 -6.76
N ARG A 487 11.42 -7.49 -6.44
CA ARG A 487 11.70 -6.43 -5.45
C ARG A 487 10.57 -6.37 -4.45
N LEU A 488 10.91 -6.12 -3.19
CA LEU A 488 9.95 -6.08 -2.09
C LEU A 488 10.13 -4.82 -1.25
N GLU A 489 9.08 -4.01 -1.19
CA GLU A 489 8.97 -2.84 -0.32
C GLU A 489 8.04 -3.18 0.84
N GLN A 490 8.56 -3.33 2.06
CA GLN A 490 7.77 -3.76 3.21
C GLN A 490 7.98 -2.87 4.43
N GLY A 491 6.92 -2.66 5.19
CA GLY A 491 6.93 -1.91 6.46
C GLY A 491 6.87 -2.80 7.70
N PHE A 492 6.57 -4.08 7.52
CA PHE A 492 6.31 -5.04 8.58
C PHE A 492 7.23 -6.26 8.43
N ALA A 493 7.61 -6.85 9.56
CA ALA A 493 8.32 -8.11 9.65
C ALA A 493 7.44 -9.18 10.31
N ALA A 494 7.90 -10.44 10.31
CA ALA A 494 7.25 -11.50 11.10
C ALA A 494 7.09 -11.06 12.57
N ASN A 495 5.95 -11.43 13.17
CA ASN A 495 5.50 -11.02 14.51
C ASN A 495 5.16 -9.53 14.69
N SER A 496 5.20 -8.71 13.63
CA SER A 496 4.72 -7.33 13.73
C SER A 496 3.21 -7.28 13.94
N GLN A 497 2.75 -6.25 14.65
CA GLN A 497 1.33 -6.02 14.88
C GLN A 497 0.80 -5.04 13.82
N ILE A 498 -0.23 -5.45 13.09
CA ILE A 498 -1.00 -4.59 12.20
C ILE A 498 -2.13 -3.98 13.01
N GLY A 499 -2.04 -2.68 13.27
CA GLY A 499 -3.01 -1.94 14.06
C GLY A 499 -4.10 -1.30 13.21
N VAL A 500 -5.19 -0.87 13.85
CA VAL A 500 -6.38 -0.30 13.16
C VAL A 500 -6.23 1.16 12.75
N PHE A 501 -5.21 1.88 13.23
CA PHE A 501 -5.12 3.35 13.04
C PHE A 501 -4.60 3.77 11.66
N TYR A 502 -4.05 2.83 10.89
CA TYR A 502 -3.33 3.11 9.66
C TYR A 502 -3.80 2.23 8.50
N ASP A 503 -3.25 2.50 7.32
CA ASP A 503 -3.54 1.75 6.09
C ASP A 503 -3.14 0.26 6.22
N PRO A 504 -3.94 -0.69 5.67
CA PRO A 504 -3.69 -2.13 5.75
C PRO A 504 -2.54 -2.65 4.91
N MET A 505 -1.84 -1.81 4.14
CA MET A 505 -0.78 -2.27 3.25
C MET A 505 0.40 -2.83 4.04
N ILE A 506 0.64 -4.12 3.88
CA ILE A 506 1.75 -4.86 4.48
C ILE A 506 3.03 -4.60 3.68
N ALA A 507 2.93 -4.74 2.37
CA ALA A 507 4.05 -4.63 1.44
C ALA A 507 3.58 -4.32 0.01
N LYS A 508 4.55 -3.92 -0.82
CA LYS A 508 4.43 -3.89 -2.28
C LYS A 508 5.38 -4.93 -2.83
N LEU A 509 4.85 -5.82 -3.66
CA LEU A 509 5.62 -6.83 -4.37
C LEU A 509 5.74 -6.41 -5.83
N ILE A 510 6.97 -6.16 -6.26
CA ILE A 510 7.28 -5.66 -7.59
C ILE A 510 8.04 -6.76 -8.32
N VAL A 511 7.72 -6.95 -9.60
CA VAL A 511 8.50 -7.81 -10.50
C VAL A 511 8.82 -7.08 -11.78
N HIS A 512 9.91 -7.49 -12.43
CA HIS A 512 10.34 -6.98 -13.72
C HIS A 512 10.84 -8.12 -14.59
N GLY A 513 10.53 -8.06 -15.87
CA GLY A 513 10.98 -9.00 -16.88
C GLY A 513 11.17 -8.31 -18.21
N ARG A 514 11.73 -9.03 -19.18
CA ARG A 514 11.99 -8.52 -20.53
C ARG A 514 10.73 -8.11 -21.28
N ASP A 515 9.59 -8.71 -20.92
CA ASP A 515 8.29 -8.48 -21.53
C ASP A 515 7.19 -8.73 -20.49
N ARG A 516 5.96 -8.30 -20.82
CA ARG A 516 4.79 -8.44 -19.95
C ARG A 516 4.50 -9.90 -19.56
N THR A 517 4.76 -10.86 -20.45
CA THR A 517 4.48 -12.27 -20.19
C THR A 517 5.45 -12.84 -19.16
N GLU A 518 6.75 -12.56 -19.30
CA GLU A 518 7.77 -12.98 -18.34
C GLU A 518 7.54 -12.34 -16.98
N ALA A 519 7.29 -11.03 -16.93
CA ALA A 519 6.97 -10.32 -15.70
C ALA A 519 5.74 -10.92 -15.01
N LEU A 520 4.68 -11.25 -15.76
CA LEU A 520 3.47 -11.86 -15.18
C LEU A 520 3.71 -13.29 -14.64
N ARG A 521 4.53 -14.09 -15.33
CA ARG A 521 4.93 -15.42 -14.81
C ARG A 521 5.73 -15.29 -13.52
N LEU A 522 6.61 -14.29 -13.44
CA LEU A 522 7.40 -14.01 -12.25
C LEU A 522 6.51 -13.51 -11.10
N LEU A 523 5.53 -12.63 -11.37
CA LEU A 523 4.57 -12.16 -10.37
C LEU A 523 3.82 -13.33 -9.73
N ARG A 524 3.30 -14.24 -10.56
CA ARG A 524 2.55 -15.42 -10.09
C ARG A 524 3.41 -16.32 -9.21
N LYS A 525 4.65 -16.58 -9.63
CA LYS A 525 5.62 -17.35 -8.82
C LYS A 525 5.92 -16.64 -7.49
N ALA A 526 6.15 -15.33 -7.51
CA ALA A 526 6.46 -14.56 -6.32
C ALA A 526 5.28 -14.50 -5.33
N LEU A 527 4.04 -14.48 -5.83
CA LEU A 527 2.82 -14.58 -5.01
C LEU A 527 2.65 -15.99 -4.40
N ASP A 528 3.04 -17.05 -5.12
CA ASP A 528 3.02 -18.42 -4.59
C ASP A 528 4.01 -18.60 -3.41
N GLU A 529 5.09 -17.82 -3.37
CA GLU A 529 6.09 -17.83 -2.28
C GLU A 529 5.71 -16.89 -1.11
N TYR A 530 4.66 -16.06 -1.27
CA TYR A 530 4.23 -15.09 -0.26
C TYR A 530 3.21 -15.72 0.70
N HIS A 531 3.68 -16.15 1.87
CA HIS A 531 2.87 -16.85 2.86
C HIS A 531 2.62 -15.98 4.09
N VAL A 532 1.35 -15.80 4.46
CA VAL A 532 0.94 -15.04 5.66
C VAL A 532 -0.02 -15.87 6.53
N VAL A 533 0.24 -15.88 7.85
CA VAL A 533 -0.68 -16.34 8.90
C VAL A 533 -0.82 -15.25 9.95
N GLY A 534 -2.02 -15.12 10.50
CA GLY A 534 -2.34 -14.19 11.59
C GLY A 534 -3.47 -13.26 11.20
N VAL A 535 -3.30 -12.54 10.09
CA VAL A 535 -4.34 -11.73 9.46
C VAL A 535 -4.76 -12.34 8.11
N SER A 536 -5.98 -12.04 7.69
CA SER A 536 -6.46 -12.24 6.33
C SER A 536 -5.68 -11.33 5.36
N THR A 537 -5.39 -11.84 4.17
CA THR A 537 -4.71 -11.05 3.14
C THR A 537 -5.32 -11.23 1.76
N ASN A 538 -5.03 -10.29 0.86
CA ASN A 538 -5.46 -10.34 -0.52
C ASN A 538 -4.55 -11.17 -1.46
N VAL A 539 -3.53 -11.86 -0.94
CA VAL A 539 -2.53 -12.60 -1.75
C VAL A 539 -3.17 -13.63 -2.68
N GLU A 540 -4.11 -14.43 -2.18
CA GLU A 540 -4.78 -15.45 -3.00
C GLU A 540 -5.64 -14.82 -4.10
N PHE A 541 -6.32 -13.71 -3.79
CA PHE A 541 -7.08 -12.93 -4.76
C PHE A 541 -6.17 -12.37 -5.86
N LEU A 542 -5.04 -11.75 -5.48
CA LEU A 542 -4.05 -11.23 -6.42
C LEU A 542 -3.52 -12.32 -7.35
N ARG A 543 -3.25 -13.51 -6.82
CA ARG A 543 -2.79 -14.66 -7.60
C ARG A 543 -3.83 -15.13 -8.61
N THR A 544 -5.10 -15.22 -8.20
CA THR A 544 -6.21 -15.58 -9.12
C THR A 544 -6.37 -14.53 -10.21
N LEU A 545 -6.31 -13.24 -9.84
CA LEU A 545 -6.40 -12.12 -10.78
C LEU A 545 -5.25 -12.14 -11.80
N ALA A 546 -4.01 -12.29 -11.34
CA ALA A 546 -2.83 -12.40 -12.21
C ALA A 546 -2.89 -13.62 -13.16
N GLY A 547 -3.66 -14.65 -12.81
CA GLY A 547 -3.92 -15.82 -13.64
C GLY A 547 -5.13 -15.70 -14.59
N HIS A 548 -5.91 -14.63 -14.49
CA HIS A 548 -7.14 -14.46 -15.26
C HIS A 548 -6.86 -14.17 -16.74
N GLN A 549 -7.58 -14.82 -17.66
CA GLN A 549 -7.31 -14.74 -19.10
C GLN A 549 -7.40 -13.31 -19.66
N SER A 550 -8.41 -12.53 -19.25
CA SER A 550 -8.53 -11.12 -19.67
C SER A 550 -7.35 -10.27 -19.18
N PHE A 551 -6.81 -10.55 -17.99
CA PHE A 551 -5.67 -9.81 -17.46
C PHE A 551 -4.38 -10.18 -18.22
N ILE A 552 -4.19 -11.47 -18.52
CA ILE A 552 -3.09 -11.97 -19.35
C ILE A 552 -3.10 -11.31 -20.74
N ALA A 553 -4.29 -11.15 -21.33
CA ALA A 553 -4.46 -10.51 -22.64
C ALA A 553 -4.30 -8.98 -22.64
N GLY A 554 -4.15 -8.34 -21.47
CA GLY A 554 -4.07 -6.87 -21.36
C GLY A 554 -5.42 -6.16 -21.43
N GLY A 555 -6.53 -6.89 -21.31
CA GLY A 555 -7.90 -6.34 -21.26
C GLY A 555 -8.24 -5.81 -19.87
N VAL A 556 -7.61 -4.69 -19.49
CA VAL A 556 -7.79 -4.01 -18.19
C VAL A 556 -8.76 -2.83 -18.30
N GLU A 557 -9.55 -2.60 -17.25
CA GLU A 557 -10.49 -1.49 -17.10
C GLU A 557 -10.84 -1.28 -15.61
N THR A 558 -11.32 -0.10 -15.20
CA THR A 558 -11.57 0.20 -13.77
C THR A 558 -12.67 -0.65 -13.14
N GLY A 559 -13.52 -1.29 -13.96
CA GLY A 559 -14.56 -2.23 -13.55
C GLY A 559 -14.13 -3.70 -13.50
N PHE A 560 -12.85 -4.01 -13.73
CA PHE A 560 -12.36 -5.39 -13.94
C PHE A 560 -12.80 -6.38 -12.84
N ILE A 561 -12.63 -6.01 -11.56
CA ILE A 561 -12.95 -6.90 -10.43
C ILE A 561 -14.46 -7.19 -10.36
N GLN A 562 -15.30 -6.18 -10.61
CA GLN A 562 -16.75 -6.34 -10.58
C GLN A 562 -17.24 -7.18 -11.77
N LYS A 563 -16.66 -6.97 -12.95
CA LYS A 563 -17.00 -7.71 -14.17
C LYS A 563 -16.68 -9.20 -14.07
N TYR A 564 -15.53 -9.54 -13.51
CA TYR A 564 -15.03 -10.92 -13.40
C TYR A 564 -15.19 -11.49 -11.98
N PHE A 565 -16.11 -10.97 -11.17
CA PHE A 565 -16.24 -11.31 -9.75
C PHE A 565 -16.33 -12.83 -9.51
N ASN A 566 -17.20 -13.54 -10.24
CA ASN A 566 -17.40 -14.98 -10.04
C ASN A 566 -16.14 -15.80 -10.37
N GLU A 567 -15.33 -15.37 -11.34
CA GLU A 567 -14.09 -16.04 -11.74
C GLU A 567 -12.95 -15.73 -10.76
N LEU A 568 -12.94 -14.53 -10.18
CA LEU A 568 -11.96 -14.11 -9.18
C LEU A 568 -12.25 -14.68 -7.78
N PHE A 569 -13.51 -15.02 -7.51
CA PHE A 569 -13.99 -15.59 -6.25
C PHE A 569 -14.69 -16.94 -6.47
N PRO A 570 -13.99 -17.96 -6.97
CA PRO A 570 -14.59 -19.28 -7.16
C PRO A 570 -15.06 -19.86 -5.82
N ALA A 571 -16.07 -20.73 -5.86
CA ALA A 571 -16.55 -21.44 -4.69
C ALA A 571 -15.40 -22.22 -4.02
N MET A 572 -15.41 -22.25 -2.67
CA MET A 572 -14.43 -23.04 -1.93
C MET A 572 -14.71 -24.53 -2.20
N ALA A 573 -13.70 -25.25 -2.68
CA ALA A 573 -13.76 -26.69 -2.95
C ALA A 573 -13.07 -27.45 -1.82
N GLU A 574 -13.61 -28.63 -1.47
CA GLU A 574 -13.04 -29.47 -0.41
C GLU A 574 -11.55 -29.72 -0.67
N PRO A 575 -10.69 -29.64 0.36
CA PRO A 575 -9.29 -29.98 0.21
C PRO A 575 -9.15 -31.42 -0.29
N PRO A 576 -8.22 -31.69 -1.22
CA PRO A 576 -8.00 -33.05 -1.68
C PRO A 576 -7.35 -33.90 -0.57
N ALA A 577 -7.46 -35.23 -0.68
CA ALA A 577 -6.98 -36.17 0.34
C ALA A 577 -5.49 -35.97 0.71
N GLU A 578 -4.67 -35.51 -0.24
CA GLU A 578 -3.26 -35.18 -0.05
C GLU A 578 -3.05 -34.09 1.00
N VAL A 579 -3.95 -33.10 1.10
CA VAL A 579 -3.85 -32.03 2.11
C VAL A 579 -4.07 -32.60 3.50
N PHE A 580 -5.07 -33.49 3.67
CA PHE A 580 -5.34 -34.16 4.94
C PHE A 580 -4.22 -35.15 5.31
N ALA A 581 -3.66 -35.88 4.33
CA ALA A 581 -2.52 -36.74 4.54
C ALA A 581 -1.29 -35.94 5.03
N LYS A 582 -0.99 -34.81 4.39
CA LYS A 582 0.09 -33.89 4.79
C LYS A 582 -0.13 -33.33 6.19
N ALA A 583 -1.35 -32.90 6.51
CA ALA A 583 -1.72 -32.41 7.85
C ALA A 583 -1.44 -33.48 8.93
N ALA A 584 -1.93 -34.69 8.70
CA ALA A 584 -1.81 -35.81 9.64
C ALA A 584 -0.35 -36.27 9.82
N LEU A 585 0.43 -36.33 8.74
CA LEU A 585 1.87 -36.63 8.78
C LEU A 585 2.62 -35.55 9.55
N PHE A 586 2.37 -34.27 9.26
CA PHE A 586 2.98 -33.15 9.98
C PHE A 586 2.69 -33.22 11.48
N LEU A 587 1.43 -33.43 11.87
CA LEU A 587 1.05 -33.57 13.29
C LEU A 587 1.76 -34.76 13.95
N SER A 588 1.83 -35.90 13.26
CA SER A 588 2.46 -37.12 13.76
C SER A 588 3.96 -36.94 13.98
N LEU A 589 4.66 -36.35 13.00
CA LEU A 589 6.09 -36.06 13.07
C LEU A 589 6.41 -34.97 14.10
N ARG A 590 5.62 -33.88 14.14
CA ARG A 590 5.80 -32.78 15.11
C ARG A 590 5.70 -33.27 16.54
N ALA A 591 4.75 -34.16 16.82
CA ALA A 591 4.61 -34.77 18.15
C ALA A 591 5.82 -35.65 18.51
N ALA A 592 6.37 -36.39 17.54
CA ALA A 592 7.60 -37.17 17.76
C ALA A 592 8.83 -36.27 18.00
N SER A 593 8.94 -35.13 17.29
CA SER A 593 10.06 -34.19 17.44
C SER A 593 10.01 -33.36 18.73
N LYS A 594 8.82 -32.98 19.23
CA LYS A 594 8.69 -32.27 20.52
C LYS A 594 9.30 -33.07 21.68
N ASN A 595 9.16 -34.39 21.65
CA ASN A 595 9.78 -35.29 22.63
C ASN A 595 11.32 -35.31 22.53
N VAL A 596 11.91 -34.82 21.43
CA VAL A 596 13.37 -34.80 21.21
C VAL A 596 13.99 -33.44 21.55
N THR A 597 13.31 -32.32 21.25
CA THR A 597 13.89 -30.97 21.37
C THR A 597 13.77 -30.36 22.78
N GLN A 598 12.85 -30.82 23.62
CA GLN A 598 12.58 -30.19 24.92
C GLN A 598 13.64 -30.46 26.01
N GLN A 599 14.63 -31.33 25.78
CA GLN A 599 15.55 -31.79 26.84
C GLN A 599 16.97 -32.06 26.34
N LEU A 600 17.81 -31.02 26.32
CA LEU A 600 19.27 -31.11 26.19
C LEU A 600 20.00 -31.28 27.55
N GLY A 601 19.29 -31.66 28.62
CA GLY A 601 19.86 -31.74 29.97
C GLY A 601 19.31 -32.80 30.94
N GLU A 602 18.32 -33.61 30.57
CA GLU A 602 17.73 -34.62 31.48
C GLU A 602 17.71 -36.03 30.88
N VAL A 603 17.74 -37.03 31.78
CA VAL A 603 17.78 -38.46 31.46
C VAL A 603 16.54 -38.87 30.65
N ARG A 604 16.77 -39.39 29.44
CA ARG A 604 15.71 -39.82 28.52
C ARG A 604 14.88 -40.95 29.12
N SER A 605 13.58 -40.74 29.29
CA SER A 605 12.66 -41.83 29.57
C SER A 605 12.50 -42.71 28.31
N PRO A 606 12.56 -44.04 28.43
CA PRO A 606 12.19 -44.95 27.34
C PRO A 606 10.78 -44.69 26.81
N TRP A 607 9.88 -44.17 27.65
CA TRP A 607 8.48 -43.88 27.29
C TRP A 607 8.32 -42.66 26.37
N GLU A 608 9.34 -41.81 26.27
CA GLU A 608 9.35 -40.62 25.41
C GLU A 608 10.09 -40.88 24.09
N THR A 609 11.14 -41.71 24.15
CA THR A 609 11.99 -42.08 22.99
C THR A 609 11.42 -43.22 22.16
N LEU A 610 10.56 -44.06 22.73
CA LEU A 610 9.94 -45.21 22.08
C LEU A 610 8.47 -44.95 21.68
N GLY A 611 8.08 -43.71 21.40
CA GLY A 611 6.67 -43.30 21.28
C GLY A 611 5.78 -44.18 20.36
N ALA A 612 6.32 -44.64 19.23
CA ALA A 612 5.62 -45.54 18.31
C ALA A 612 5.97 -47.04 18.48
N ARG A 613 6.92 -47.38 19.36
CA ARG A 613 7.30 -48.77 19.61
C ARG A 613 6.23 -49.44 20.46
N ARG A 614 5.85 -50.65 20.05
CA ARG A 614 5.03 -51.55 20.86
C ARG A 614 5.83 -52.83 21.05
N PHE A 615 5.90 -53.30 22.29
CA PHE A 615 6.61 -54.52 22.64
C PHE A 615 5.72 -55.71 22.24
N GLY A 616 6.05 -56.37 21.14
CA GLY A 616 5.24 -57.47 20.58
C GLY A 616 5.16 -57.53 19.05
N GLY A 617 5.65 -56.49 18.34
CA GLY A 617 5.54 -56.39 16.88
C GLY A 617 4.25 -55.73 16.40
N ASP A 618 3.41 -55.23 17.32
CA ASP A 618 2.19 -54.50 16.99
C ASP A 618 2.51 -53.22 16.21
N VAL A 619 1.81 -53.05 15.09
CA VAL A 619 1.95 -51.86 14.25
C VAL A 619 1.16 -50.71 14.89
N HIS A 620 1.84 -49.60 15.19
CA HIS A 620 1.19 -48.41 15.74
C HIS A 620 0.45 -47.65 14.64
N GLU A 621 -0.88 -47.55 14.78
CA GLU A 621 -1.74 -46.68 13.98
C GLU A 621 -2.19 -45.48 14.83
N ARG A 622 -2.06 -44.28 14.28
CA ARG A 622 -2.52 -43.04 14.88
C ARG A 622 -3.73 -42.54 14.11
N VAL A 623 -4.84 -42.34 14.80
CA VAL A 623 -6.08 -41.81 14.23
C VAL A 623 -6.17 -40.32 14.54
N ILE A 624 -6.28 -39.51 13.50
CA ILE A 624 -6.34 -38.05 13.57
C ILE A 624 -7.64 -37.61 12.91
N VAL A 625 -8.45 -36.84 13.64
CA VAL A 625 -9.66 -36.23 13.11
C VAL A 625 -9.34 -34.79 12.72
N LEU A 626 -9.72 -34.40 11.52
CA LEU A 626 -9.48 -33.09 10.93
C LEU A 626 -10.80 -32.54 10.38
N LYS A 627 -10.90 -31.23 10.20
CA LYS A 627 -12.05 -30.58 9.55
C LYS A 627 -11.56 -29.52 8.56
N SER A 628 -12.23 -29.33 7.42
CA SER A 628 -11.86 -28.28 6.45
C SER A 628 -12.40 -26.91 6.86
N ASP A 629 -11.94 -25.86 6.18
CA ASP A 629 -12.41 -24.48 6.31
C ASP A 629 -13.72 -24.19 5.55
N ILE A 630 -14.30 -25.21 4.95
CA ILE A 630 -15.62 -25.12 4.35
C ILE A 630 -16.68 -25.17 5.46
N PRO A 631 -17.63 -24.22 5.49
CA PRO A 631 -18.77 -24.27 6.39
C PRO A 631 -19.48 -25.63 6.31
N ASP A 632 -19.86 -26.17 7.46
CA ASP A 632 -20.58 -27.45 7.57
C ASP A 632 -19.85 -28.68 7.00
N SER A 633 -18.53 -28.61 6.79
CA SER A 633 -17.75 -29.78 6.38
C SER A 633 -17.79 -30.90 7.41
N GLU A 634 -17.88 -32.14 6.91
CA GLU A 634 -17.84 -33.35 7.73
C GLU A 634 -16.41 -33.60 8.25
N PRO A 635 -16.25 -34.14 9.48
CA PRO A 635 -14.94 -34.51 9.99
C PRO A 635 -14.25 -35.58 9.12
N VAL A 636 -13.00 -35.31 8.76
CA VAL A 636 -12.14 -36.21 8.01
C VAL A 636 -11.31 -37.05 8.97
N THR A 637 -11.36 -38.37 8.81
CA THR A 637 -10.54 -39.28 9.62
C THR A 637 -9.31 -39.70 8.83
N VAL A 638 -8.13 -39.39 9.37
CA VAL A 638 -6.84 -39.80 8.80
C VAL A 638 -6.16 -40.81 9.72
N ARG A 639 -5.79 -41.96 9.18
CA ARG A 639 -5.04 -43.01 9.88
C ARG A 639 -3.62 -43.02 9.37
N VAL A 640 -2.66 -42.82 10.28
CA VAL A 640 -1.23 -42.81 9.98
C VAL A 640 -0.57 -44.01 10.67
N ARG A 641 -0.02 -44.91 9.88
CA ARG A 641 0.67 -46.13 10.34
C ARG A 641 2.15 -46.01 10.03
N HIS A 642 3.02 -46.28 11.02
CA HIS A 642 4.47 -46.26 10.79
C HIS A 642 4.90 -47.59 10.15
N ALA A 643 5.29 -47.55 8.87
CA ALA A 643 5.65 -48.75 8.09
C ALA A 643 7.13 -49.12 8.26
N ALA A 644 8.02 -48.13 8.14
CA ALA A 644 9.47 -48.25 8.34
C ALA A 644 10.03 -46.89 8.77
N PRO A 645 11.29 -46.78 9.23
CA PRO A 645 11.89 -45.48 9.56
C PRO A 645 11.69 -44.45 8.44
N GLY A 646 11.01 -43.35 8.74
CA GLY A 646 10.70 -42.28 7.79
C GLY A 646 9.62 -42.61 6.75
N HIS A 647 8.98 -43.78 6.82
CA HIS A 647 7.96 -44.24 5.87
C HIS A 647 6.64 -44.58 6.58
N PHE A 648 5.54 -44.12 5.99
CA PHE A 648 4.21 -44.17 6.60
C PHE A 648 3.16 -44.71 5.63
N ASP A 649 2.22 -45.52 6.11
CA ASP A 649 0.98 -45.76 5.37
C ASP A 649 -0.08 -44.77 5.88
N VAL A 650 -0.67 -44.01 4.96
CA VAL A 650 -1.68 -43.00 5.29
C VAL A 650 -3.00 -43.37 4.63
N ARG A 651 -4.08 -43.41 5.40
CA ARG A 651 -5.44 -43.62 4.90
C ARG A 651 -6.30 -42.44 5.27
N VAL A 652 -6.90 -41.80 4.28
CA VAL A 652 -7.78 -40.64 4.45
C VAL A 652 -9.20 -41.07 4.15
N VAL A 653 -10.11 -40.90 5.10
CA VAL A 653 -11.54 -41.21 4.96
C VAL A 653 -12.32 -39.90 4.95
N THR A 654 -12.88 -39.55 3.80
CA THR A 654 -13.64 -38.33 3.51
C THR A 654 -15.00 -38.73 2.96
N ASN A 655 -16.10 -38.32 3.60
CA ASN A 655 -17.47 -38.62 3.16
C ASN A 655 -17.75 -40.12 2.85
N GLY A 656 -17.07 -41.02 3.57
CA GLY A 656 -17.18 -42.47 3.36
C GLY A 656 -16.30 -43.04 2.24
N GLU A 657 -15.61 -42.20 1.47
CA GLU A 657 -14.59 -42.62 0.50
C GLU A 657 -13.22 -42.70 1.17
N GLU A 658 -12.50 -43.80 0.92
CA GLU A 658 -11.16 -44.04 1.47
C GLU A 658 -10.10 -43.88 0.37
N THR A 659 -9.16 -42.96 0.59
CA THR A 659 -7.95 -42.80 -0.23
C THR A 659 -6.74 -43.30 0.54
N GLN A 660 -5.92 -44.14 -0.10
CA GLN A 660 -4.74 -44.74 0.53
C GLN A 660 -3.45 -44.26 -0.12
N PHE A 661 -2.47 -43.94 0.72
CA PHE A 661 -1.10 -43.60 0.32
C PHE A 661 -0.15 -44.58 1.04
N PRO A 662 0.27 -45.67 0.38
CA PRO A 662 1.18 -46.65 0.97
C PRO A 662 2.63 -46.16 0.94
N LEU A 663 3.41 -46.57 1.94
CA LEU A 663 4.88 -46.39 1.98
C LEU A 663 5.37 -44.95 1.72
N VAL A 664 4.64 -43.95 2.22
CA VAL A 664 4.91 -42.51 2.05
C VAL A 664 6.20 -42.13 2.80
N PRO A 665 7.28 -41.76 2.11
CA PRO A 665 8.44 -41.13 2.72
C PRO A 665 8.05 -39.73 3.23
N ALA A 666 8.27 -39.45 4.52
CA ALA A 666 7.97 -38.15 5.10
C ALA A 666 8.93 -37.77 6.24
N GLN A 667 9.33 -36.50 6.27
CA GLN A 667 10.13 -35.93 7.36
C GLN A 667 9.87 -34.43 7.51
N LEU A 668 10.16 -33.89 8.70
CA LEU A 668 10.18 -32.44 8.91
C LEU A 668 11.55 -31.89 8.53
N ALA A 669 11.60 -31.08 7.47
CA ALA A 669 12.81 -30.35 7.08
C ALA A 669 13.05 -29.13 7.99
N SER A 670 11.98 -28.56 8.55
CA SER A 670 12.02 -27.48 9.55
C SER A 670 10.80 -27.57 10.47
N ALA A 671 10.68 -26.66 11.45
CA ALA A 671 9.50 -26.57 12.33
C ALA A 671 8.19 -26.32 11.56
N THR A 672 8.26 -25.79 10.34
CA THR A 672 7.11 -25.43 9.49
C THR A 672 7.18 -26.04 8.09
N THR A 673 8.15 -26.92 7.80
CA THR A 673 8.33 -27.49 6.45
C THR A 673 8.29 -29.02 6.52
N LEU A 674 7.30 -29.60 5.85
CA LEU A 674 7.14 -31.04 5.65
C LEU A 674 7.71 -31.42 4.27
N SER A 675 8.70 -32.30 4.23
CA SER A 675 9.15 -32.97 3.02
C SER A 675 8.42 -34.31 2.91
N VAL A 676 7.69 -34.53 1.83
CA VAL A 676 6.83 -35.70 1.67
C VAL A 676 6.67 -36.08 0.20
N THR A 677 6.70 -37.39 -0.09
CA THR A 677 6.41 -37.94 -1.42
C THR A 677 5.04 -38.61 -1.42
N LEU A 678 4.06 -37.99 -2.08
CA LEU A 678 2.71 -38.56 -2.30
C LEU A 678 2.51 -38.75 -3.80
N ASN A 679 1.92 -39.88 -4.21
CA ASN A 679 1.65 -40.20 -5.63
C ASN A 679 2.91 -40.04 -6.52
N ASP A 680 4.06 -40.54 -6.05
CA ASP A 680 5.36 -40.43 -6.71
C ASP A 680 5.87 -38.99 -6.94
N GLN A 681 5.27 -38.00 -6.28
CA GLN A 681 5.70 -36.60 -6.34
C GLN A 681 6.27 -36.15 -5.00
N LEU A 682 7.58 -35.90 -4.99
CA LEU A 682 8.26 -35.24 -3.87
C LEU A 682 7.79 -33.78 -3.80
N SER A 683 7.36 -33.35 -2.62
CA SER A 683 6.98 -31.96 -2.36
C SER A 683 7.49 -31.48 -1.01
N GLU A 684 7.93 -30.22 -0.97
CA GLU A 684 8.14 -29.48 0.26
C GLU A 684 6.90 -28.62 0.52
N THR A 685 6.24 -28.87 1.66
CA THR A 685 4.98 -28.24 2.02
C THR A 685 5.18 -27.39 3.27
N THR A 686 4.88 -26.10 3.18
CA THR A 686 4.81 -25.23 4.36
C THR A 686 3.55 -25.51 5.15
N VAL A 687 3.71 -25.85 6.43
CA VAL A 687 2.62 -26.06 7.40
C VAL A 687 2.87 -25.17 8.62
N VAL A 688 1.99 -24.21 8.82
CA VAL A 688 2.05 -23.26 9.95
C VAL A 688 0.90 -23.55 10.90
N VAL A 689 1.23 -23.64 12.18
CA VAL A 689 0.26 -23.95 13.23
C VAL A 689 -0.16 -22.65 13.90
N GLN A 690 -1.47 -22.42 13.98
CA GLN A 690 -2.06 -21.38 14.79
C GLN A 690 -2.90 -22.01 15.90
N VAL A 691 -2.44 -21.85 17.14
CA VAL A 691 -3.15 -22.36 18.34
C VAL A 691 -4.22 -21.34 18.75
N PRO A 692 -5.39 -21.77 19.24
CA PRO A 692 -6.41 -20.85 19.73
C PRO A 692 -5.88 -20.02 20.92
N PRO A 693 -6.27 -18.74 21.05
CA PRO A 693 -5.87 -17.92 22.17
C PRO A 693 -6.28 -18.53 23.53
N PRO A 694 -5.49 -18.36 24.60
CA PRO A 694 -5.75 -19.02 25.90
C PRO A 694 -7.09 -18.66 26.54
N HIS A 695 -7.64 -17.49 26.22
CA HIS A 695 -8.88 -16.96 26.78
C HIS A 695 -10.14 -17.42 26.02
N VAL A 696 -9.99 -18.04 24.83
CA VAL A 696 -11.13 -18.53 24.05
C VAL A 696 -11.57 -19.89 24.58
N PRO A 697 -12.82 -20.04 25.06
CA PRO A 697 -13.33 -21.34 25.50
C PRO A 697 -13.30 -22.37 24.37
N ALA A 698 -12.99 -23.62 24.72
CA ALA A 698 -12.96 -24.69 23.73
C ALA A 698 -14.35 -24.92 23.14
N SER A 699 -14.44 -24.91 21.81
CA SER A 699 -15.67 -25.18 21.06
C SER A 699 -15.34 -25.72 19.68
N MET A 700 -16.38 -26.01 18.89
CA MET A 700 -16.26 -26.37 17.48
C MET A 700 -16.18 -25.15 16.57
N GLU A 701 -16.11 -23.92 17.12
CA GLU A 701 -15.93 -22.70 16.34
C GLU A 701 -14.50 -22.62 15.79
N PRO A 702 -14.30 -22.14 14.54
CA PRO A 702 -12.98 -22.02 13.92
C PRO A 702 -11.95 -21.28 14.78
N ASN A 703 -12.39 -20.27 15.53
CA ASN A 703 -11.50 -19.46 16.36
C ASN A 703 -10.99 -20.20 17.62
N ALA A 704 -11.69 -21.25 18.06
CA ALA A 704 -11.39 -22.04 19.26
C ALA A 704 -10.61 -23.33 18.99
N MET A 705 -10.38 -23.66 17.72
CA MET A 705 -9.66 -24.86 17.28
C MET A 705 -8.20 -24.56 16.91
N GLU A 706 -7.32 -25.55 17.03
CA GLU A 706 -5.96 -25.46 16.46
C GLU A 706 -6.08 -25.52 14.94
N ARG A 707 -5.43 -24.59 14.25
CA ARG A 707 -5.49 -24.43 12.78
C ARG A 707 -4.14 -24.77 12.18
N LEU A 708 -4.16 -25.58 11.14
CA LEU A 708 -3.03 -25.88 10.29
C LEU A 708 -3.24 -25.15 8.97
N HIS A 709 -2.41 -24.14 8.71
CA HIS A 709 -2.34 -23.48 7.42
C HIS A 709 -1.32 -24.20 6.55
N ILE A 710 -1.80 -24.81 5.47
CA ILE A 710 -1.04 -25.69 4.59
C ILE A 710 -1.01 -25.06 3.20
N TRP A 711 0.17 -24.82 2.66
CA TRP A 711 0.33 -24.37 1.27
C TRP A 711 0.46 -25.57 0.35
N HIS A 712 -0.53 -25.77 -0.52
CA HIS A 712 -0.59 -26.86 -1.47
C HIS A 712 -0.91 -26.32 -2.86
N ASN A 713 -0.02 -26.58 -3.84
CA ASN A 713 -0.16 -26.12 -5.23
C ASN A 713 -0.43 -24.59 -5.32
N GLY A 714 0.34 -23.82 -4.55
CA GLY A 714 0.21 -22.35 -4.45
C GLY A 714 -1.05 -21.85 -3.72
N GLN A 715 -1.91 -22.74 -3.21
CA GLN A 715 -3.12 -22.39 -2.47
C GLN A 715 -2.91 -22.58 -0.98
N LYS A 716 -3.34 -21.60 -0.19
CA LYS A 716 -3.48 -21.76 1.26
C LYS A 716 -4.74 -22.56 1.54
N ARG A 717 -4.61 -23.66 2.29
CA ARG A 717 -5.73 -24.42 2.85
C ARG A 717 -5.64 -24.37 4.35
N THR A 718 -6.77 -24.16 5.02
CA THR A 718 -6.83 -24.20 6.47
C THR A 718 -7.56 -25.46 6.91
N VAL A 719 -6.89 -26.27 7.72
CA VAL A 719 -7.46 -27.48 8.31
C VAL A 719 -7.49 -27.32 9.82
N PHE A 720 -8.60 -27.67 10.44
CA PHE A 720 -8.81 -27.57 11.87
C PHE A 720 -8.58 -28.91 12.55
N VAL A 721 -8.00 -28.86 13.74
CA VAL A 721 -7.90 -30.00 14.66
C VAL A 721 -8.97 -29.80 15.75
N PRO A 722 -10.06 -30.59 15.73
CA PRO A 722 -11.10 -30.48 16.73
C PRO A 722 -10.55 -30.70 18.15
N PRO A 723 -11.02 -29.95 19.16
CA PRO A 723 -10.61 -30.19 20.54
C PRO A 723 -11.12 -31.56 21.00
N PRO A 724 -10.40 -32.24 21.89
CA PRO A 724 -10.87 -33.51 22.43
C PRO A 724 -12.16 -33.30 23.25
N SER A 725 -13.00 -34.34 23.32
CA SER A 725 -14.32 -34.30 23.95
C SER A 725 -14.31 -33.75 25.38
N TRP A 726 -13.33 -34.12 26.19
CA TRP A 726 -13.18 -33.63 27.57
C TRP A 726 -12.89 -32.12 27.64
N LYS A 727 -12.24 -31.55 26.61
CA LYS A 727 -11.96 -30.11 26.55
C LYS A 727 -13.21 -29.35 26.08
N LEU A 728 -13.98 -29.93 25.15
CA LEU A 728 -15.28 -29.39 24.73
C LEU A 728 -16.28 -29.34 25.89
N SER A 729 -16.34 -30.38 26.74
CA SER A 729 -17.24 -30.38 27.89
C SER A 729 -16.94 -29.27 28.90
N LEU A 730 -15.67 -28.88 29.06
CA LEU A 730 -15.29 -27.75 29.90
C LEU A 730 -15.67 -26.39 29.29
N GLY A 731 -15.73 -26.29 27.96
CA GLY A 731 -16.08 -25.06 27.25
C GLY A 731 -17.58 -24.83 27.10
N SER A 732 -18.38 -25.89 27.00
CA SER A 732 -19.84 -25.81 26.88
C SER A 732 -20.51 -25.15 28.09
N ASP A 733 -19.95 -25.35 29.29
CA ASP A 733 -20.45 -24.74 30.53
C ASP A 733 -20.29 -23.20 30.52
N VAL A 734 -19.29 -22.69 29.81
CA VAL A 734 -19.01 -21.24 29.68
C VAL A 734 -19.85 -20.60 28.57
N LEU A 735 -20.04 -21.29 27.44
CA LEU A 735 -20.70 -20.73 26.25
C LEU A 735 -22.24 -20.64 26.37
N ASN A 736 -22.86 -21.54 27.14
CA ASN A 736 -24.32 -21.54 27.35
C ASN A 736 -24.84 -20.31 28.11
N ALA A 737 -23.96 -19.48 28.68
CA ALA A 737 -24.33 -18.24 29.36
C ALA A 737 -24.54 -17.01 28.43
N HIS A 738 -24.30 -17.12 27.11
CA HIS A 738 -24.09 -15.95 26.23
C HIS A 738 -24.79 -15.94 24.84
N LYS A 739 -25.98 -16.53 24.67
CA LYS A 739 -26.73 -16.45 23.38
C LYS A 739 -27.45 -15.10 23.21
N GLY A 740 -27.19 -14.37 22.10
CA GLY A 740 -27.93 -13.15 21.70
C GLY A 740 -27.08 -11.96 21.23
N ALA A 741 -25.77 -11.97 21.50
CA ALA A 741 -24.92 -10.79 21.34
C ALA A 741 -24.47 -10.49 19.89
N LEU A 742 -24.63 -9.23 19.46
CA LEU A 742 -23.88 -8.60 18.37
C LEU A 742 -22.41 -8.56 18.74
N LYS A 743 -21.56 -9.01 17.81
CA LYS A 743 -20.11 -9.11 17.98
C LYS A 743 -19.39 -8.19 17.01
N ALA A 744 -18.20 -7.74 17.40
CA ALA A 744 -17.31 -7.01 16.52
C ALA A 744 -16.88 -7.93 15.35
N PRO A 745 -17.12 -7.57 14.08
CA PRO A 745 -16.81 -8.42 12.93
C PRO A 745 -15.31 -8.42 12.59
N MET A 746 -14.55 -7.50 13.18
CA MET A 746 -13.13 -7.29 12.98
C MET A 746 -12.60 -6.48 14.16
N PRO A 747 -11.29 -6.49 14.46
CA PRO A 747 -10.77 -5.62 15.49
C PRO A 747 -10.92 -4.15 15.03
N SER A 748 -11.36 -3.29 15.93
CA SER A 748 -11.78 -1.92 15.60
C SER A 748 -11.73 -1.00 16.81
N LEU A 749 -11.71 0.30 16.56
CA LEU A 749 -11.99 1.34 17.55
C LEU A 749 -13.51 1.59 17.58
N VAL A 750 -14.13 1.61 18.75
CA VAL A 750 -15.54 2.00 18.90
C VAL A 750 -15.64 3.53 18.79
N VAL A 751 -16.15 4.03 17.66
CA VAL A 751 -16.34 5.47 17.42
C VAL A 751 -17.56 5.99 18.14
N ASP A 752 -18.64 5.21 18.12
CA ASP A 752 -19.90 5.61 18.72
C ASP A 752 -20.75 4.41 19.13
N VAL A 753 -21.54 4.59 20.18
CA VAL A 753 -22.52 3.61 20.65
C VAL A 753 -23.87 4.30 20.57
N CYS A 754 -24.71 3.86 19.63
CA CYS A 754 -25.93 4.55 19.23
C CYS A 754 -27.16 4.17 20.09
N VAL A 755 -26.99 3.26 21.05
CA VAL A 755 -28.07 2.69 21.86
C VAL A 755 -27.65 2.57 23.32
N GLN A 756 -28.63 2.52 24.22
CA GLN A 756 -28.46 2.32 25.66
C GLN A 756 -29.19 1.06 26.12
N VAL A 757 -28.82 0.55 27.30
CA VAL A 757 -29.52 -0.57 27.92
C VAL A 757 -30.98 -0.18 28.20
N GLY A 758 -31.92 -0.99 27.72
CA GLY A 758 -33.36 -0.75 27.80
C GLY A 758 -33.98 -0.14 26.54
N ASP A 759 -33.18 0.28 25.56
CA ASP A 759 -33.71 0.82 24.30
C ASP A 759 -34.41 -0.26 23.47
N LEU A 760 -35.57 0.09 22.91
CA LEU A 760 -36.20 -0.69 21.85
C LEU A 760 -35.51 -0.37 20.54
N VAL A 761 -34.94 -1.39 19.89
CA VAL A 761 -34.27 -1.24 18.59
C VAL A 761 -35.05 -1.96 17.51
N GLU A 762 -35.22 -1.31 16.36
CA GLU A 762 -35.83 -1.93 15.18
C GLU A 762 -34.79 -2.71 14.36
N LYS A 763 -35.24 -3.73 13.64
CA LYS A 763 -34.40 -4.43 12.65
C LYS A 763 -33.73 -3.44 11.70
N ASN A 764 -32.42 -3.59 11.50
CA ASN A 764 -31.52 -2.72 10.72
C ASN A 764 -31.24 -1.33 11.32
N GLN A 765 -31.72 -1.01 12.52
CA GLN A 765 -31.32 0.19 13.25
C GLN A 765 -29.82 0.13 13.58
N ALA A 766 -29.13 1.27 13.50
CA ALA A 766 -27.71 1.37 13.86
C ALA A 766 -27.53 1.23 15.37
N VAL A 767 -26.56 0.41 15.78
CA VAL A 767 -26.32 0.02 17.18
C VAL A 767 -24.95 0.49 17.65
N VAL A 768 -23.90 0.21 16.89
CA VAL A 768 -22.51 0.64 17.20
C VAL A 768 -21.83 1.07 15.90
N VAL A 769 -21.05 2.14 15.96
CA VAL A 769 -20.16 2.57 14.87
C VAL A 769 -18.73 2.22 15.24
N LEU A 770 -18.09 1.43 14.38
CA LEU A 770 -16.70 1.00 14.52
C LEU A 770 -15.86 1.72 13.47
N GLU A 771 -14.63 2.11 13.81
CA GLU A 771 -13.62 2.57 12.86
C GLU A 771 -12.47 1.57 12.83
N SER A 772 -12.11 1.17 11.64
CA SER A 772 -10.89 0.41 11.39
C SER A 772 -10.28 0.91 10.08
N MET A 773 -9.00 1.28 10.15
CA MET A 773 -8.17 1.67 9.02
C MET A 773 -8.78 2.80 8.19
N LYS A 774 -9.23 3.86 8.90
CA LYS A 774 -9.92 5.04 8.34
C LYS A 774 -11.26 4.74 7.65
N THR A 775 -11.82 3.56 7.88
CA THR A 775 -13.14 3.16 7.36
C THR A 775 -14.10 2.95 8.52
N GLU A 776 -15.24 3.61 8.47
CA GLU A 776 -16.32 3.40 9.43
C GLU A 776 -17.22 2.24 8.99
N THR A 777 -17.49 1.33 9.92
CA THR A 777 -18.46 0.23 9.78
C THR A 777 -19.58 0.41 10.80
N VAL A 778 -20.80 0.53 10.31
CA VAL A 778 -22.00 0.67 11.17
C VAL A 778 -22.60 -0.71 11.40
N LEU A 779 -22.54 -1.19 12.63
CA LEU A 779 -23.24 -2.40 13.05
C LEU A 779 -24.72 -2.11 13.29
N ARG A 780 -25.56 -3.01 12.80
CA ARG A 780 -27.02 -2.86 12.80
C ARG A 780 -27.70 -4.05 13.45
N ALA A 781 -28.83 -3.81 14.11
CA ALA A 781 -29.61 -4.86 14.75
C ALA A 781 -30.15 -5.87 13.72
N HIS A 782 -29.95 -7.18 13.97
CA HIS A 782 -30.42 -8.25 13.09
C HIS A 782 -31.94 -8.51 13.20
N SER A 783 -32.52 -8.18 14.35
CA SER A 783 -33.93 -8.31 14.69
C SER A 783 -34.39 -7.11 15.52
N THR A 784 -35.71 -6.88 15.56
CA THR A 784 -36.30 -5.96 16.52
C THR A 784 -36.25 -6.58 17.91
N GLY A 785 -35.88 -5.82 18.93
CA GLY A 785 -35.72 -6.34 20.30
C GLY A 785 -35.34 -5.25 21.31
N ILE A 786 -35.12 -5.65 22.56
CA ILE A 786 -34.69 -4.73 23.63
C ILE A 786 -33.20 -4.93 23.91
N VAL A 787 -32.46 -3.82 23.99
CA VAL A 787 -31.03 -3.87 24.34
C VAL A 787 -30.86 -4.27 25.80
N ARG A 788 -30.39 -5.50 26.03
CA ARG A 788 -30.19 -6.06 27.37
C ARG A 788 -28.87 -5.63 27.99
N ALA A 789 -27.81 -5.53 27.19
CA ALA A 789 -26.50 -5.14 27.65
C ALA A 789 -25.70 -4.43 26.55
N VAL A 790 -24.94 -3.42 26.94
CA VAL A 790 -23.90 -2.80 26.11
C VAL A 790 -22.56 -3.06 26.80
N ARG A 791 -21.67 -3.79 26.11
CA ARG A 791 -20.39 -4.30 26.62
C ARG A 791 -19.18 -3.59 25.99
N CYS A 792 -19.42 -2.45 25.35
CA CYS A 792 -18.40 -1.60 24.78
C CYS A 792 -18.65 -0.13 25.11
N SER A 793 -17.59 0.67 25.01
CA SER A 793 -17.61 2.11 25.29
C SER A 793 -16.95 2.88 24.16
N LYS A 794 -17.37 4.15 23.97
CA LYS A 794 -16.78 5.04 22.97
C LYS A 794 -15.28 5.25 23.26
N GLY A 795 -14.46 5.09 22.22
CA GLY A 795 -12.99 5.15 22.29
C GLY A 795 -12.32 3.82 22.67
N GLU A 796 -13.09 2.76 22.90
CA GLU A 796 -12.55 1.45 23.26
C GLU A 796 -12.05 0.66 22.04
N MET A 797 -10.91 0.00 22.19
CA MET A 797 -10.41 -0.99 21.23
C MET A 797 -11.07 -2.35 21.48
N VAL A 798 -11.64 -2.93 20.43
CA VAL A 798 -12.31 -4.24 20.48
C VAL A 798 -11.63 -5.22 19.52
N GLU A 799 -11.55 -6.49 19.90
CA GLU A 799 -11.06 -7.58 19.05
C GLU A 799 -12.20 -8.20 18.24
N GLU A 800 -11.88 -8.91 17.15
CA GLU A 800 -12.86 -9.70 16.40
C GLU A 800 -13.58 -10.68 17.33
N GLY A 801 -14.90 -10.80 17.16
CA GLY A 801 -15.74 -11.71 17.92
C GLY A 801 -16.09 -11.22 19.33
N LYS A 802 -15.51 -10.10 19.80
CA LYS A 802 -15.91 -9.49 21.08
C LYS A 802 -17.37 -9.09 21.03
N GLU A 803 -18.13 -9.48 22.04
CA GLU A 803 -19.52 -9.06 22.21
C GLU A 803 -19.60 -7.57 22.51
N LEU A 804 -20.44 -6.86 21.76
CA LEU A 804 -20.63 -5.42 21.86
C LEU A 804 -21.99 -5.10 22.47
N VAL A 805 -23.06 -5.67 21.93
CA VAL A 805 -24.44 -5.38 22.37
C VAL A 805 -25.25 -6.66 22.37
N ASP A 806 -26.00 -6.91 23.44
CA ASP A 806 -26.94 -8.04 23.56
C ASP A 806 -28.37 -7.54 23.34
N ILE A 807 -29.09 -8.14 22.40
CA ILE A 807 -30.46 -7.78 22.03
C ILE A 807 -31.35 -9.00 22.25
N GLU A 808 -32.36 -8.84 23.10
CA GLU A 808 -33.36 -9.86 23.41
C GLU A 808 -34.61 -9.74 22.54
#